data_AF-A0A941VLN5-F1
#
_entry.id   AF-A0A941VLN5-F1
#
_cell.length_a   1.000
_cell.length_b   1.000
_cell.length_c   1.000
_cell.angle_alpha   90.00
_cell.angle_beta   90.00
_cell.angle_gamma   90.00
#
_symmetry.space_group_name_H-M   'P 1'
#
loop_
_entity.id
_entity.type
_entity.pdbx_description
1 polymer ?
#
loop_
_entity_poly.entity_id
_entity_poly.type
_entity_poly.pdbx_seq_one_letter_code
_entity_poly.pdbx_strand_id
1 'polypeptide(L)'
;MCGIVSIFCYNSPSGVDRDELRRIRDYMINRGPDGYGEWYSADNRVGLGHRRLAIIDLSENGSQPMKTADGRYVITFNGEIYNYKALRAQLEDKGYTFRSTSDTEVLLHLYSDKGPDMLHELRGMFAFALWDTRTKTLFLARDPFGIKPLYYSDNGKMFKAASQVKALLQGNDIKTSLEPAGHVGFFLWGHVPEPYTLFQGIRSLKAGHYLLINAERGGKEQCYHDIKDVYQNAEQDASLTGNANPISALRGLLLDSVEHHLIADVPVGLFLSSGIDSTSLTGMACEINKAAVHTVTLGFREYVGTHNDETLLAKKVAERFGARHDTVWISRNDFTSSFDHFLNVMDQPSIDGLNSYFVSKVAVQSGMKVALSGLGGDEIFGSYPSFSQIPFTVKFLRPFAAVPAFGRSVRTASIHLLKHITSPKYAGLFEYGTSFSGAYLLRRGLFMPWELPGVLDPEVVKTGWNELQPLTCLEETVSGIRTDYLKVSALEFSWYMRNQLLRDTDWASMAHSLEIRTPFVDRAFLSGIAPFLARDSRPKKQDIPQTLSNPLPVEVTQRPKTGFSVPLREWLFDQGNLRERGLRGWAKQLYRIVTDGQVLSKTSGERSSISLYRSDQVPGAGQTAHGKILALVPDAFGGHGGIALYNRDLLSAICRLKIASEVIAIPRVMPHQSEPLPDGLTYITTALNSKVKYVFHVLLTVLLNRGFRLIVCGHMNLLPLAIMVKMITHAPLLLEIYGIEAWNQPNMLFLRHLLKRVNCIISISEHTKRRFLEWSGVREENIQVLPNAINTSLYGIGPKNPALLDRYGLRGKTVLMTLGRLVSEEGYKGFDEIIDILPELSKEIPNIAYLIVGDGSDRRRLEEKARTLGTEDKVVFAGYISESEKADHYRLADVYVMPSQGEGFGFVYLEAMACGIPVVASSCDGSKEAVMDGKLGLLVNPRDRQEIKETTLKALKTPKAVPEGLRYFSFESFIQRLEPVLSRTIRKGNDNGQQP
;
A
#
# COMPACT_ATOMS: atom_id res chain seq x y z
N MET A 1 8.91 3.77 -27.54
CA MET A 1 9.98 4.70 -27.12
C MET A 1 11.37 4.14 -27.31
N CYS A 2 12.05 4.64 -28.32
CA CYS A 2 13.34 4.20 -28.84
C CYS A 2 14.48 4.08 -27.79
N GLY A 3 15.56 3.38 -28.16
CA GLY A 3 16.83 3.41 -27.45
C GLY A 3 17.83 4.27 -28.23
N ILE A 4 18.43 5.27 -27.59
CA ILE A 4 19.45 6.13 -28.21
C ILE A 4 20.79 5.97 -27.53
N VAL A 5 21.88 6.09 -28.29
CA VAL A 5 23.25 6.18 -27.77
C VAL A 5 24.04 7.25 -28.52
N SER A 6 24.90 7.98 -27.80
CA SER A 6 25.94 8.82 -28.39
C SER A 6 27.29 8.59 -27.69
N ILE A 7 28.37 8.66 -28.46
CA ILE A 7 29.75 8.63 -27.99
C ILE A 7 30.49 9.80 -28.65
N PHE A 8 31.21 10.60 -27.87
CA PHE A 8 32.08 11.66 -28.35
C PHE A 8 33.45 11.58 -27.70
N CYS A 9 34.49 11.42 -28.52
CA CYS A 9 35.88 11.44 -28.10
C CYS A 9 36.41 12.88 -28.08
N TYR A 10 36.79 13.38 -26.91
CA TYR A 10 37.35 14.73 -26.74
C TYR A 10 38.75 14.86 -27.35
N ASN A 11 39.64 13.89 -27.10
CA ASN A 11 41.03 13.89 -27.57
C ASN A 11 41.60 12.47 -27.78
N SER A 12 40.77 11.44 -27.96
CA SER A 12 41.27 10.06 -28.17
C SER A 12 41.78 9.87 -29.61
N PRO A 13 43.05 9.44 -29.83
CA PRO A 13 43.59 9.19 -31.17
C PRO A 13 43.00 7.95 -31.85
N SER A 14 42.33 7.06 -31.09
CA SER A 14 41.61 5.89 -31.63
C SER A 14 40.28 6.24 -32.29
N GLY A 15 39.72 7.42 -32.01
CA GLY A 15 38.31 7.70 -32.26
C GLY A 15 37.37 6.75 -31.50
N VAL A 16 36.13 6.64 -32.01
CA VAL A 16 35.04 5.82 -31.45
C VAL A 16 35.20 4.34 -31.80
N ASP A 17 35.17 3.47 -30.79
CA ASP A 17 34.97 2.02 -30.94
C ASP A 17 33.55 1.76 -31.49
N ARG A 18 33.47 1.19 -32.69
CA ARG A 18 32.21 0.90 -33.37
C ARG A 18 31.46 -0.26 -32.73
N ASP A 19 32.17 -1.24 -32.22
CA ASP A 19 31.57 -2.40 -31.57
C ASP A 19 31.15 -2.06 -30.14
N GLU A 20 31.78 -1.08 -29.48
CA GLU A 20 31.20 -0.43 -28.28
C GLU A 20 29.86 0.24 -28.58
N LEU A 21 29.79 1.09 -29.61
CA LEU A 21 28.54 1.76 -29.98
C LEU A 21 27.42 0.73 -30.23
N ARG A 22 27.76 -0.39 -30.87
CA ARG A 22 26.84 -1.51 -31.13
C ARG A 22 26.46 -2.26 -29.85
N ARG A 23 27.40 -2.61 -28.97
CA ARG A 23 27.13 -3.23 -27.65
C ARG A 23 26.12 -2.41 -26.84
N ILE A 24 26.34 -1.09 -26.73
CA ILE A 24 25.45 -0.18 -26.01
C ILE A 24 24.08 -0.07 -26.71
N ARG A 25 24.06 0.15 -28.04
CA ARG A 25 22.82 0.23 -28.84
C ARG A 25 21.97 -1.02 -28.71
N ASP A 26 22.58 -2.20 -28.86
CA ASP A 26 21.87 -3.46 -29.04
C ASP A 26 21.43 -4.10 -27.71
N TYR A 27 22.02 -3.69 -26.59
CA TYR A 27 21.43 -3.91 -25.26
C TYR A 27 20.01 -3.33 -25.15
N MET A 28 19.73 -2.21 -25.85
CA MET A 28 18.43 -1.53 -25.83
C MET A 28 17.43 -2.08 -26.88
N ILE A 29 17.63 -3.30 -27.42
CA ILE A 29 16.75 -3.85 -28.47
C ILE A 29 15.26 -3.86 -28.09
N ASN A 30 14.90 -4.16 -26.84
CA ASN A 30 13.50 -4.14 -26.39
C ASN A 30 12.87 -2.73 -26.47
N ARG A 31 13.68 -1.66 -26.40
CA ARG A 31 13.21 -0.27 -26.61
C ARG A 31 12.83 0.02 -28.06
N GLY A 32 13.39 -0.72 -29.01
CA GLY A 32 13.18 -0.49 -30.43
C GLY A 32 13.47 -1.72 -31.28
N PRO A 33 12.48 -2.63 -31.39
CA PRO A 33 12.60 -3.85 -32.16
C PRO A 33 12.38 -3.65 -33.67
N ASP A 34 11.70 -2.57 -34.08
CA ASP A 34 11.28 -2.36 -35.47
C ASP A 34 12.44 -1.98 -36.41
N GLY A 35 13.54 -1.44 -35.86
CA GLY A 35 14.69 -1.02 -36.66
C GLY A 35 15.89 -0.59 -35.83
N TYR A 36 17.00 -0.31 -36.50
CA TYR A 36 18.25 0.15 -35.86
C TYR A 36 19.05 1.03 -36.82
N GLY A 37 19.99 1.80 -36.27
CA GLY A 37 20.93 2.59 -37.08
C GLY A 37 22.22 2.94 -36.34
N GLU A 38 23.23 3.35 -37.12
CA GLU A 38 24.49 3.91 -36.66
C GLU A 38 24.98 5.00 -37.63
N TRP A 39 25.54 6.08 -37.09
CA TRP A 39 26.20 7.15 -37.83
C TRP A 39 27.51 7.53 -37.15
N TYR A 40 28.52 7.90 -37.93
CA TYR A 40 29.83 8.33 -37.44
C TYR A 40 30.28 9.62 -38.11
N SER A 41 30.96 10.50 -37.37
CA SER A 41 31.57 11.70 -37.95
C SER A 41 32.73 11.34 -38.89
N ALA A 42 33.04 12.22 -39.85
CA ALA A 42 34.12 12.02 -40.82
C ALA A 42 35.52 11.89 -40.18
N ASP A 43 35.72 12.45 -38.98
CA ASP A 43 36.93 12.30 -38.16
C ASP A 43 36.86 11.12 -37.16
N ASN A 44 35.82 10.26 -37.25
CA ASN A 44 35.51 9.14 -36.35
C ASN A 44 35.52 9.51 -34.85
N ARG A 45 35.29 10.80 -34.52
CA ARG A 45 35.26 11.32 -33.14
C ARG A 45 33.87 11.24 -32.50
N VAL A 46 32.80 11.17 -33.29
CA VAL A 46 31.43 11.01 -32.81
C VAL A 46 30.81 9.75 -33.42
N GLY A 47 30.10 9.00 -32.60
CA GLY A 47 29.21 7.92 -33.02
C GLY A 47 27.83 8.15 -32.43
N LEU A 48 26.78 8.09 -33.25
CA LEU A 48 25.38 8.11 -32.84
C LEU A 48 24.75 6.77 -33.21
N GLY A 49 23.96 6.19 -32.31
CA GLY A 49 23.25 4.93 -32.53
C GLY A 49 21.79 5.01 -32.11
N HIS A 50 20.97 4.13 -32.67
CA HIS A 50 19.52 4.15 -32.47
C HIS A 50 18.91 2.73 -32.53
N ARG A 51 17.88 2.49 -31.70
CA ARG A 51 16.94 1.37 -31.76
C ARG A 51 15.53 1.91 -31.85
N ARG A 52 14.84 1.59 -32.96
CA ARG A 52 13.59 2.24 -33.37
C ARG A 52 12.35 1.46 -32.95
N LEU A 53 11.39 2.16 -32.34
CA LEU A 53 9.98 1.75 -32.32
C LEU A 53 9.25 2.71 -33.26
N ALA A 54 8.66 2.20 -34.34
CA ALA A 54 8.02 3.02 -35.37
C ALA A 54 6.57 3.35 -34.95
N ILE A 55 6.30 4.65 -34.77
CA ILE A 55 5.03 5.20 -34.29
C ILE A 55 4.54 6.38 -35.15
N ILE A 56 5.45 7.26 -35.59
CA ILE A 56 5.22 8.27 -36.64
C ILE A 56 6.24 8.06 -37.76
N ASP A 57 5.79 8.30 -39.00
CA ASP A 57 6.46 8.02 -40.27
C ASP A 57 6.99 6.59 -40.33
N LEU A 58 6.10 5.62 -40.54
CA LEU A 58 6.46 4.19 -40.56
C LEU A 58 7.35 3.79 -41.76
N SER A 59 7.80 4.75 -42.58
CA SER A 59 8.75 4.52 -43.67
C SER A 59 10.21 4.63 -43.21
N GLU A 60 11.15 4.36 -44.13
CA GLU A 60 12.59 4.61 -43.91
C GLU A 60 12.94 6.11 -43.81
N ASN A 61 12.07 7.02 -44.21
CA ASN A 61 12.32 8.46 -44.04
C ASN A 61 12.30 8.89 -42.56
N GLY A 62 11.60 8.14 -41.70
CA GLY A 62 11.64 8.30 -40.25
C GLY A 62 12.78 7.55 -39.55
N SER A 63 13.67 6.85 -40.28
CA SER A 63 14.77 6.08 -39.69
C SER A 63 15.89 6.98 -39.15
N GLN A 64 16.57 6.51 -38.10
CA GLN A 64 17.53 7.30 -37.31
C GLN A 64 18.85 6.54 -37.08
N PRO A 65 20.00 7.22 -36.87
CA PRO A 65 20.18 8.68 -36.74
C PRO A 65 19.82 9.48 -38.01
N MET A 66 18.97 10.48 -37.85
CA MET A 66 18.45 11.31 -38.93
C MET A 66 19.37 12.51 -39.18
N LYS A 67 19.47 13.01 -40.41
CA LYS A 67 20.37 14.10 -40.81
C LYS A 67 19.66 15.14 -41.68
N THR A 68 20.10 16.40 -41.60
CA THR A 68 19.63 17.46 -42.51
C THR A 68 20.08 17.24 -43.95
N ALA A 69 19.44 17.95 -44.88
CA ALA A 69 19.70 17.87 -46.32
C ALA A 69 21.17 18.11 -46.74
N ASP A 70 21.87 19.00 -46.01
CA ASP A 70 23.28 19.35 -46.16
C ASP A 70 24.22 18.44 -45.33
N GLY A 71 23.67 17.52 -44.54
CA GLY A 71 24.40 16.69 -43.59
C GLY A 71 24.97 17.44 -42.38
N ARG A 72 24.66 18.72 -42.18
CA ARG A 72 25.26 19.53 -41.11
C ARG A 72 24.87 19.01 -39.73
N TYR A 73 23.57 18.81 -39.50
CA TYR A 73 23.02 18.39 -38.22
C TYR A 73 22.59 16.94 -38.30
N VAL A 74 22.93 16.15 -37.27
CA VAL A 74 22.56 14.73 -37.15
C VAL A 74 22.01 14.44 -35.77
N ILE A 75 20.84 13.81 -35.66
CA ILE A 75 20.12 13.56 -34.40
C ILE A 75 19.85 12.07 -34.18
N THR A 76 19.91 11.63 -32.92
CA THR A 76 19.26 10.41 -32.44
C THR A 76 18.34 10.76 -31.26
N PHE A 77 17.08 10.36 -31.35
CA PHE A 77 15.96 10.86 -30.55
C PHE A 77 15.05 9.72 -30.05
N ASN A 78 14.75 9.74 -28.75
CA ASN A 78 13.79 8.89 -28.06
C ASN A 78 12.71 9.81 -27.49
N GLY A 79 11.62 9.98 -28.21
CA GLY A 79 10.56 10.89 -27.82
C GLY A 79 9.39 10.93 -28.81
N GLU A 80 8.51 11.87 -28.55
CA GLU A 80 7.37 12.27 -29.39
C GLU A 80 7.15 13.77 -29.14
N ILE A 81 7.14 14.58 -30.21
CA ILE A 81 6.87 16.02 -30.15
C ILE A 81 5.44 16.29 -30.61
N TYR A 82 4.47 16.21 -29.70
CA TYR A 82 3.04 16.33 -30.02
C TYR A 82 2.67 17.57 -30.85
N ASN A 83 3.36 18.72 -30.69
CA ASN A 83 3.10 19.92 -31.49
C ASN A 83 3.88 20.00 -32.82
N TYR A 84 4.53 18.92 -33.29
CA TYR A 84 5.39 18.95 -34.47
C TYR A 84 4.70 19.46 -35.74
N LYS A 85 3.39 19.20 -35.93
CA LYS A 85 2.64 19.65 -37.11
C LYS A 85 2.53 21.18 -37.16
N ALA A 86 2.35 21.84 -36.03
CA ALA A 86 2.30 23.30 -35.94
C ALA A 86 3.70 23.93 -36.10
N LEU A 87 4.71 23.34 -35.47
CA LEU A 87 6.11 23.76 -35.61
C LEU A 87 6.61 23.57 -37.05
N ARG A 88 6.21 22.49 -37.72
CA ARG A 88 6.49 22.21 -39.14
C ARG A 88 5.94 23.29 -40.04
N ALA A 89 4.65 23.65 -39.90
CA ALA A 89 4.05 24.72 -40.71
C ALA A 89 4.82 26.05 -40.56
N GLN A 90 5.17 26.44 -39.33
CA GLN A 90 5.98 27.63 -39.05
C GLN A 90 7.40 27.60 -39.66
N LEU A 91 7.93 26.40 -39.94
CA LEU A 91 9.22 26.22 -40.61
C LEU A 91 9.06 26.16 -42.14
N GLU A 92 7.98 25.56 -42.65
CA GLU A 92 7.62 25.59 -44.07
C GLU A 92 7.32 27.03 -44.54
N ASP A 93 6.64 27.84 -43.72
CA ASP A 93 6.45 29.29 -43.92
C ASP A 93 7.77 30.10 -43.96
N LYS A 94 8.82 29.57 -43.29
CA LYS A 94 10.19 30.12 -43.34
C LYS A 94 11.03 29.58 -44.51
N GLY A 95 10.47 28.70 -45.33
CA GLY A 95 11.15 28.08 -46.48
C GLY A 95 11.97 26.82 -46.17
N TYR A 96 11.85 26.23 -44.98
CA TYR A 96 12.46 24.91 -44.70
C TYR A 96 11.72 23.82 -45.49
N THR A 97 12.48 22.92 -46.14
CA THR A 97 11.94 21.83 -46.97
C THR A 97 12.17 20.48 -46.31
N PHE A 98 11.09 19.82 -45.91
CA PHE A 98 11.07 18.51 -45.24
C PHE A 98 11.09 17.34 -46.24
N ARG A 99 11.57 16.18 -45.78
CA ARG A 99 11.71 14.93 -46.57
C ARG A 99 11.00 13.72 -45.95
N SER A 100 10.66 13.82 -44.67
CA SER A 100 9.92 12.84 -43.87
C SER A 100 8.56 13.40 -43.45
N THR A 101 7.74 12.58 -42.78
CA THR A 101 6.61 13.05 -41.96
C THR A 101 6.87 12.96 -40.46
N SER A 102 8.11 12.64 -40.05
CA SER A 102 8.49 12.51 -38.64
C SER A 102 8.69 13.86 -37.95
N ASP A 103 8.26 13.92 -36.69
CA ASP A 103 8.62 14.94 -35.71
C ASP A 103 10.14 15.10 -35.51
N THR A 104 10.92 14.05 -35.76
CA THR A 104 12.39 14.06 -35.69
C THR A 104 13.02 15.10 -36.64
N GLU A 105 12.44 15.30 -37.83
CA GLU A 105 12.96 16.28 -38.80
C GLU A 105 12.62 17.72 -38.39
N VAL A 106 11.49 17.90 -37.67
CA VAL A 106 11.12 19.18 -37.05
C VAL A 106 12.14 19.59 -35.99
N LEU A 107 12.65 18.65 -35.18
CA LEU A 107 13.73 18.93 -34.23
C LEU A 107 15.01 19.42 -34.93
N LEU A 108 15.40 18.81 -36.05
CA LEU A 108 16.58 19.23 -36.83
C LEU A 108 16.43 20.66 -37.38
N HIS A 109 15.28 20.97 -37.99
CA HIS A 109 15.04 22.30 -38.55
C HIS A 109 14.84 23.37 -37.48
N LEU A 110 14.17 23.05 -36.36
CA LEU A 110 13.99 24.00 -35.25
C LEU A 110 15.32 24.28 -34.52
N TYR A 111 16.23 23.30 -34.40
CA TYR A 111 17.61 23.56 -33.93
C TYR A 111 18.41 24.41 -34.93
N SER A 112 18.21 24.23 -36.23
CA SER A 112 18.83 25.08 -37.26
C SER A 112 18.34 26.53 -37.20
N ASP A 113 17.10 26.75 -36.77
CA ASP A 113 16.44 28.05 -36.69
C ASP A 113 16.72 28.79 -35.36
N LYS A 114 16.76 28.05 -34.24
CA LYS A 114 16.74 28.62 -32.87
C LYS A 114 17.84 28.09 -31.94
N GLY A 115 18.64 27.11 -32.37
CA GLY A 115 19.62 26.46 -31.51
C GLY A 115 18.96 25.87 -30.25
N PRO A 116 19.59 25.96 -29.06
CA PRO A 116 19.02 25.47 -27.80
C PRO A 116 17.66 26.07 -27.42
N ASP A 117 17.34 27.28 -27.87
CA ASP A 117 16.10 27.98 -27.47
C ASP A 117 14.85 27.28 -28.02
N MET A 118 15.00 26.38 -29.01
CA MET A 118 13.96 25.45 -29.49
C MET A 118 13.22 24.74 -28.34
N LEU A 119 13.92 24.45 -27.24
CA LEU A 119 13.39 23.67 -26.12
C LEU A 119 12.23 24.38 -25.40
N HIS A 120 12.15 25.71 -25.51
CA HIS A 120 11.04 26.49 -24.99
C HIS A 120 9.75 26.33 -25.82
N GLU A 121 9.82 25.80 -27.04
CA GLU A 121 8.65 25.63 -27.93
C GLU A 121 8.19 24.18 -28.08
N LEU A 122 9.00 23.20 -27.65
CA LEU A 122 8.62 21.79 -27.67
C LEU A 122 7.51 21.48 -26.65
N ARG A 123 6.42 20.88 -27.14
CA ARG A 123 5.39 20.18 -26.35
C ARG A 123 5.49 18.70 -26.66
N GLY A 124 6.05 17.92 -25.73
CA GLY A 124 6.35 16.51 -25.97
C GLY A 124 7.07 15.85 -24.80
N MET A 125 7.33 14.56 -24.94
CA MET A 125 8.22 13.76 -24.07
C MET A 125 9.44 13.37 -24.90
N PHE A 126 10.66 13.60 -24.40
CA PHE A 126 11.86 13.51 -25.24
C PHE A 126 13.17 13.38 -24.49
N ALA A 127 14.06 12.58 -25.07
CA ALA A 127 15.49 12.58 -24.84
C ALA A 127 16.18 12.52 -26.22
N PHE A 128 17.12 13.42 -26.50
CA PHE A 128 17.89 13.36 -27.76
C PHE A 128 19.34 13.79 -27.61
N ALA A 129 20.15 13.35 -28.58
CA ALA A 129 21.50 13.84 -28.82
C ALA A 129 21.61 14.28 -30.29
N LEU A 130 22.00 15.53 -30.51
CA LEU A 130 22.18 16.18 -31.82
C LEU A 130 23.62 16.66 -31.97
N TRP A 131 24.24 16.37 -33.10
CA TRP A 131 25.59 16.80 -33.46
C TRP A 131 25.56 17.84 -34.58
N ASP A 132 26.15 19.01 -34.36
CA ASP A 132 26.46 19.97 -35.42
C ASP A 132 27.90 19.75 -35.91
N THR A 133 28.02 19.20 -37.12
CA THR A 133 29.32 18.92 -37.76
C THR A 133 30.17 20.17 -38.02
N ARG A 134 29.54 21.35 -38.16
CA ARG A 134 30.24 22.63 -38.43
C ARG A 134 30.84 23.24 -37.18
N THR A 135 30.10 23.25 -36.07
CA THR A 135 30.57 23.79 -34.78
C THR A 135 31.20 22.72 -33.87
N LYS A 136 31.29 21.47 -34.35
CA LYS A 136 31.79 20.29 -33.61
C LYS A 136 31.25 20.19 -32.19
N THR A 137 29.95 20.44 -32.05
CA THR A 137 29.25 20.50 -30.75
C THR A 137 28.16 19.45 -30.70
N LEU A 138 28.18 18.65 -29.62
CA LEU A 138 27.14 17.71 -29.24
C LEU A 138 26.19 18.40 -28.27
N PHE A 139 24.92 18.48 -28.66
CA PHE A 139 23.81 18.99 -27.87
C PHE A 139 22.96 17.81 -27.39
N LEU A 140 22.69 17.73 -26.08
CA LEU A 140 21.77 16.74 -25.52
C LEU A 140 20.68 17.44 -24.72
N ALA A 141 19.44 16.98 -24.81
CA ALA A 141 18.32 17.55 -24.06
C ALA A 141 17.38 16.46 -23.52
N ARG A 142 16.75 16.74 -22.38
CA ARG A 142 15.73 15.89 -21.74
C ARG A 142 14.52 16.71 -21.33
N ASP A 143 13.33 16.15 -21.55
CA ASP A 143 12.03 16.83 -21.46
C ASP A 143 11.71 17.47 -20.10
N PRO A 144 10.74 18.40 -20.04
CA PRO A 144 10.41 19.20 -18.85
C PRO A 144 10.13 18.41 -17.56
N PHE A 145 9.66 17.17 -17.68
CA PHE A 145 9.26 16.34 -16.54
C PHE A 145 10.19 15.15 -16.30
N GLY A 146 11.01 14.80 -17.28
CA GLY A 146 11.89 13.63 -17.28
C GLY A 146 11.19 12.34 -17.72
N ILE A 147 10.12 12.44 -18.51
CA ILE A 147 9.30 11.31 -19.00
C ILE A 147 10.14 10.32 -19.82
N LYS A 148 11.16 10.81 -20.52
CA LYS A 148 12.18 9.98 -21.18
C LYS A 148 13.47 9.97 -20.37
N PRO A 149 14.10 8.80 -20.15
CA PRO A 149 15.41 8.72 -19.51
C PRO A 149 16.53 9.15 -20.46
N LEU A 150 17.52 9.85 -19.92
CA LEU A 150 18.81 10.09 -20.58
C LEU A 150 19.92 10.10 -19.53
N TYR A 151 20.80 9.10 -19.62
CA TYR A 151 21.96 8.94 -18.75
C TYR A 151 23.24 9.25 -19.52
N TYR A 152 24.26 9.74 -18.81
CA TYR A 152 25.57 10.01 -19.39
C TYR A 152 26.73 9.64 -18.45
N SER A 153 27.89 9.42 -19.06
CA SER A 153 29.18 9.19 -18.43
C SER A 153 30.22 10.07 -19.11
N ASP A 154 31.04 10.76 -18.33
CA ASP A 154 32.18 11.54 -18.82
C ASP A 154 33.42 11.19 -17.99
N ASN A 155 34.53 10.88 -18.67
CA ASN A 155 35.81 10.58 -18.06
C ASN A 155 36.94 11.55 -18.50
N GLY A 156 36.59 12.68 -19.10
CA GLY A 156 37.49 13.71 -19.64
C GLY A 156 38.19 13.33 -20.95
N LYS A 157 38.11 12.06 -21.38
CA LYS A 157 38.63 11.57 -22.68
C LYS A 157 37.49 11.25 -23.65
N MET A 158 36.40 10.70 -23.12
CA MET A 158 35.17 10.35 -23.83
C MET A 158 33.95 10.77 -23.02
N PHE A 159 32.99 11.38 -23.69
CA PHE A 159 31.61 11.51 -23.24
C PHE A 159 30.76 10.41 -23.89
N LYS A 160 29.88 9.77 -23.13
CA LYS A 160 28.99 8.69 -23.58
C LYS A 160 27.60 8.92 -22.99
N ALA A 161 26.53 8.81 -23.77
CA ALA A 161 25.16 8.91 -23.26
C ALA A 161 24.25 7.83 -23.86
N ALA A 162 23.27 7.37 -23.10
CA ALA A 162 22.25 6.43 -23.58
C ALA A 162 20.92 6.51 -22.80
N SER A 163 19.87 5.88 -23.31
CA SER A 163 18.56 5.81 -22.65
C SER A 163 18.51 4.95 -21.38
N GLN A 164 19.53 4.14 -21.10
CA GLN A 164 19.57 3.20 -19.97
C GLN A 164 20.95 3.14 -19.32
N VAL A 165 20.99 3.04 -17.99
CA VAL A 165 22.21 2.85 -17.20
C VAL A 165 22.85 1.50 -17.54
N LYS A 166 22.06 0.42 -17.60
CA LYS A 166 22.55 -0.92 -17.96
C LYS A 166 23.08 -1.01 -19.40
N ALA A 167 22.62 -0.15 -20.30
CA ALA A 167 23.18 -0.02 -21.64
C ALA A 167 24.56 0.65 -21.61
N LEU A 168 24.73 1.76 -20.86
CA LEU A 168 26.05 2.38 -20.68
C LEU A 168 27.07 1.42 -20.04
N LEU A 169 26.65 0.53 -19.14
CA LEU A 169 27.52 -0.51 -18.56
C LEU A 169 28.07 -1.53 -19.57
N GLN A 170 27.56 -1.58 -20.81
CA GLN A 170 28.17 -2.38 -21.89
C GLN A 170 29.34 -1.66 -22.59
N GLY A 171 29.60 -0.41 -22.19
CA GLY A 171 30.66 0.45 -22.67
C GLY A 171 31.98 0.28 -21.91
N ASN A 172 33.06 0.66 -22.60
CA ASN A 172 34.43 0.68 -22.09
C ASN A 172 34.65 1.89 -21.15
N ASP A 173 35.63 1.82 -20.24
CA ASP A 173 36.06 2.92 -19.36
C ASP A 173 34.98 3.59 -18.48
N ILE A 174 33.89 2.89 -18.18
CA ILE A 174 32.83 3.36 -17.27
C ILE A 174 33.24 3.13 -15.81
N LYS A 175 33.16 4.17 -14.97
CA LYS A 175 33.49 4.04 -13.54
C LYS A 175 32.33 3.41 -12.76
N THR A 176 32.37 2.09 -12.61
CA THR A 176 31.36 1.27 -11.91
C THR A 176 31.48 1.23 -10.38
N SER A 177 32.34 2.07 -9.77
CA SER A 177 32.39 2.20 -8.32
C SER A 177 31.08 2.74 -7.75
N LEU A 178 30.68 2.23 -6.59
CA LEU A 178 29.47 2.64 -5.85
C LEU A 178 29.33 4.17 -5.75
N GLU A 179 28.12 4.66 -6.02
CA GLU A 179 27.70 6.06 -5.87
C GLU A 179 26.96 6.26 -4.53
N PRO A 180 27.61 6.88 -3.51
CA PRO A 180 27.05 6.92 -2.16
C PRO A 180 25.68 7.61 -2.10
N ALA A 181 25.47 8.72 -2.80
CA ALA A 181 24.20 9.44 -2.80
C ALA A 181 23.09 8.68 -3.55
N GLY A 182 23.42 7.89 -4.56
CA GLY A 182 22.46 7.03 -5.25
C GLY A 182 21.99 5.85 -4.40
N HIS A 183 22.92 5.20 -3.68
CA HIS A 183 22.62 4.11 -2.76
C HIS A 183 21.85 4.60 -1.52
N VAL A 184 22.28 5.73 -0.93
CA VAL A 184 21.53 6.42 0.13
C VAL A 184 20.15 6.84 -0.37
N GLY A 185 20.05 7.42 -1.57
CA GLY A 185 18.81 7.83 -2.20
C GLY A 185 17.81 6.69 -2.37
N PHE A 186 18.27 5.51 -2.81
CA PHE A 186 17.41 4.32 -2.91
C PHE A 186 16.77 3.94 -1.56
N PHE A 187 17.55 3.85 -0.48
CA PHE A 187 16.96 3.54 0.83
C PHE A 187 16.19 4.72 1.43
N LEU A 188 16.54 5.96 1.09
CA LEU A 188 15.83 7.16 1.53
C LEU A 188 14.46 7.28 0.88
N TRP A 189 14.29 6.95 -0.40
CA TRP A 189 13.05 7.22 -1.16
C TRP A 189 12.33 5.98 -1.69
N GLY A 190 13.01 4.84 -1.81
CA GLY A 190 12.53 3.64 -2.51
C GLY A 190 12.92 3.58 -4.00
N HIS A 191 13.64 4.59 -4.48
CA HIS A 191 14.11 4.72 -5.87
C HIS A 191 15.43 5.52 -5.87
N VAL A 192 16.29 5.32 -6.86
CA VAL A 192 17.47 6.20 -7.05
C VAL A 192 17.03 7.57 -7.59
N PRO A 193 17.35 8.71 -6.94
CA PRO A 193 16.94 10.05 -7.38
C PRO A 193 17.93 10.69 -8.37
N GLU A 194 17.44 11.49 -9.32
CA GLU A 194 18.31 12.26 -10.22
C GLU A 194 19.13 13.35 -9.46
N PRO A 195 20.34 13.72 -9.92
CA PRO A 195 21.08 13.22 -11.08
C PRO A 195 21.88 11.93 -10.82
N TYR A 196 21.67 11.26 -9.67
CA TYR A 196 22.47 10.10 -9.27
C TYR A 196 22.06 8.81 -10.00
N THR A 197 22.98 7.85 -10.04
CA THR A 197 22.70 6.44 -10.34
C THR A 197 23.33 5.56 -9.25
N LEU A 198 23.36 4.23 -9.38
CA LEU A 198 24.18 3.39 -8.49
C LEU A 198 25.70 3.51 -8.76
N PHE A 199 26.11 4.07 -9.89
CA PHE A 199 27.50 4.05 -10.37
C PHE A 199 28.06 5.47 -10.46
N GLN A 200 29.18 5.74 -9.81
CA GLN A 200 29.71 7.11 -9.67
C GLN A 200 30.06 7.74 -11.03
N GLY A 201 30.40 6.90 -12.02
CA GLY A 201 30.68 7.32 -13.40
C GLY A 201 29.46 7.57 -14.27
N ILE A 202 28.22 7.31 -13.82
CA ILE A 202 27.00 7.54 -14.60
C ILE A 202 26.07 8.51 -13.86
N ARG A 203 25.62 9.55 -14.56
CA ARG A 203 24.62 10.52 -14.09
C ARG A 203 23.37 10.46 -14.96
N SER A 204 22.23 10.83 -14.39
CA SER A 204 21.05 11.21 -15.17
C SER A 204 21.17 12.69 -15.54
N LEU A 205 20.99 13.04 -16.81
CA LEU A 205 20.69 14.43 -17.15
C LEU A 205 19.35 14.77 -16.47
N LYS A 206 19.28 15.89 -15.75
CA LYS A 206 18.05 16.30 -15.04
C LYS A 206 16.90 16.55 -16.02
N ALA A 207 15.65 16.43 -15.54
CA ALA A 207 14.51 16.89 -16.31
C ALA A 207 14.58 18.41 -16.59
N GLY A 208 14.08 18.86 -17.73
CA GLY A 208 14.07 20.26 -18.11
C GLY A 208 15.47 20.86 -18.29
N HIS A 209 16.48 20.04 -18.57
CA HIS A 209 17.88 20.45 -18.75
C HIS A 209 18.46 20.00 -20.09
N TYR A 210 19.51 20.70 -20.53
CA TYR A 210 20.35 20.33 -21.67
C TYR A 210 21.84 20.38 -21.35
N LEU A 211 22.65 19.78 -22.22
CA LEU A 211 24.11 19.80 -22.24
C LEU A 211 24.60 20.29 -23.61
N LEU A 212 25.61 21.16 -23.62
CA LEU A 212 26.38 21.52 -24.81
C LEU A 212 27.84 21.12 -24.58
N ILE A 213 28.40 20.33 -25.49
CA ILE A 213 29.69 19.65 -25.32
C ILE A 213 30.52 19.77 -26.59
N ASN A 214 31.75 20.25 -26.49
CA ASN A 214 32.71 20.25 -27.61
C ASN A 214 34.15 20.06 -27.09
N ALA A 215 35.16 20.24 -27.94
CA ALA A 215 36.56 20.00 -27.56
C ALA A 215 37.13 20.99 -26.52
N GLU A 216 36.50 22.15 -26.33
CA GLU A 216 36.94 23.23 -25.44
C GLU A 216 36.00 23.42 -24.23
N ARG A 217 34.71 23.14 -24.41
CA ARG A 217 33.68 23.11 -23.35
C ARG A 217 33.31 21.68 -23.01
N GLY A 218 33.75 21.22 -21.85
CA GLY A 218 33.14 20.07 -21.17
C GLY A 218 31.68 20.37 -20.82
N GLY A 219 30.84 19.33 -20.79
CA GLY A 219 29.40 19.49 -20.62
C GLY A 219 28.99 20.05 -19.26
N LYS A 220 28.41 21.26 -19.25
CA LYS A 220 27.72 21.82 -18.09
C LYS A 220 26.20 21.78 -18.33
N GLU A 221 25.46 21.21 -17.39
CA GLU A 221 24.00 21.19 -17.46
C GLU A 221 23.42 22.62 -17.38
N GLN A 222 22.46 22.91 -18.24
CA GLN A 222 21.72 24.17 -18.28
C GLN A 222 20.21 23.88 -18.17
N CYS A 223 19.54 24.49 -17.20
CA CYS A 223 18.08 24.40 -17.07
C CYS A 223 17.40 25.27 -18.12
N TYR A 224 16.33 24.75 -18.73
CA TYR A 224 15.41 25.51 -19.58
C TYR A 224 13.95 25.42 -19.08
N HIS A 225 13.66 24.55 -18.11
CA HIS A 225 12.35 24.42 -17.49
C HIS A 225 12.41 23.87 -16.06
N ASP A 226 11.84 24.59 -15.09
CA ASP A 226 11.54 24.08 -13.75
C ASP A 226 10.04 24.26 -13.42
N ILE A 227 9.46 23.23 -12.82
CA ILE A 227 8.07 23.19 -12.32
C ILE A 227 7.87 24.25 -11.23
N LYS A 228 8.92 24.53 -10.44
CA LYS A 228 8.97 25.62 -9.47
C LYS A 228 8.65 26.96 -10.12
N ASP A 229 9.29 27.29 -11.23
CA ASP A 229 9.14 28.58 -11.90
C ASP A 229 7.75 28.69 -12.54
N VAL A 230 7.21 27.59 -13.09
CA VAL A 230 5.81 27.51 -13.54
C VAL A 230 4.84 27.86 -12.40
N TYR A 231 5.05 27.34 -11.19
CA TYR A 231 4.19 27.67 -10.05
C TYR A 231 4.41 29.09 -9.49
N GLN A 232 5.64 29.60 -9.46
CA GLN A 232 5.90 30.99 -9.05
C GLN A 232 5.26 32.02 -10.00
N ASN A 233 5.22 31.74 -11.30
CA ASN A 233 4.53 32.58 -12.29
C ASN A 233 3.01 32.43 -12.15
N ALA A 234 2.50 31.20 -12.02
CA ALA A 234 1.08 30.92 -11.84
C ALA A 234 0.46 31.60 -10.60
N GLU A 235 1.21 31.82 -9.52
CA GLU A 235 0.74 32.58 -8.34
C GLU A 235 0.56 34.07 -8.60
N GLN A 236 1.19 34.62 -9.64
CA GLN A 236 1.00 35.99 -10.09
C GLN A 236 -0.24 36.05 -11.01
N ASP A 237 -0.32 35.13 -11.99
CA ASP A 237 -1.42 35.00 -12.96
C ASP A 237 -2.76 34.57 -12.32
N ALA A 238 -2.73 33.96 -11.13
CA ALA A 238 -3.91 33.61 -10.35
C ALA A 238 -4.82 34.83 -10.08
N SER A 239 -4.22 36.03 -9.99
CA SER A 239 -4.95 37.29 -9.83
C SER A 239 -5.61 37.76 -11.13
N LEU A 240 -4.95 37.59 -12.27
CA LEU A 240 -5.41 38.02 -13.60
C LEU A 240 -6.53 37.14 -14.15
N THR A 241 -6.51 35.85 -13.81
CA THR A 241 -7.44 34.86 -14.37
C THR A 241 -8.86 34.90 -13.74
N GLY A 242 -9.09 35.75 -12.72
CA GLY A 242 -10.39 36.26 -12.29
C GLY A 242 -11.58 35.26 -12.22
N ASN A 243 -12.74 35.71 -12.69
CA ASN A 243 -14.03 34.98 -12.64
C ASN A 243 -14.12 33.78 -13.60
N ALA A 244 -13.04 33.38 -14.29
CA ALA A 244 -13.05 32.25 -15.21
C ALA A 244 -13.43 30.94 -14.49
N ASN A 245 -14.39 30.20 -15.05
CA ASN A 245 -14.89 28.94 -14.49
C ASN A 245 -13.80 27.84 -14.55
N PRO A 246 -13.30 27.33 -13.40
CA PRO A 246 -12.21 26.35 -13.38
C PRO A 246 -12.54 25.02 -14.07
N ILE A 247 -13.82 24.61 -14.10
CA ILE A 247 -14.25 23.35 -14.74
C ILE A 247 -14.22 23.50 -16.27
N SER A 248 -14.61 24.67 -16.78
CA SER A 248 -14.53 24.98 -18.22
C SER A 248 -13.07 25.05 -18.70
N ALA A 249 -12.21 25.72 -17.93
CA ALA A 249 -10.77 25.77 -18.19
C ALA A 249 -10.14 24.35 -18.15
N LEU A 250 -10.50 23.55 -17.14
CA LEU A 250 -10.04 22.16 -17.02
C LEU A 250 -10.47 21.30 -18.21
N ARG A 251 -11.73 21.40 -18.68
CA ARG A 251 -12.19 20.68 -19.88
C ARG A 251 -11.36 21.05 -21.10
N GLY A 252 -11.20 22.35 -21.37
CA GLY A 252 -10.44 22.83 -22.53
C GLY A 252 -9.00 22.35 -22.53
N LEU A 253 -8.29 22.55 -21.41
CA LEU A 253 -6.88 22.18 -21.26
C LEU A 253 -6.66 20.65 -21.31
N LEU A 254 -7.55 19.86 -20.72
CA LEU A 254 -7.40 18.39 -20.72
C LEU A 254 -7.76 17.77 -22.08
N LEU A 255 -8.77 18.30 -22.78
CA LEU A 255 -9.06 17.89 -24.16
C LEU A 255 -7.88 18.19 -25.09
N ASP A 256 -7.35 19.41 -25.07
CA ASP A 256 -6.18 19.82 -25.84
C ASP A 256 -4.96 18.91 -25.57
N SER A 257 -4.70 18.57 -24.30
CA SER A 257 -3.65 17.61 -23.96
C SER A 257 -3.92 16.20 -24.53
N VAL A 258 -5.14 15.67 -24.36
CA VAL A 258 -5.51 14.33 -24.88
C VAL A 258 -5.42 14.27 -26.40
N GLU A 259 -5.90 15.29 -27.11
CA GLU A 259 -5.81 15.40 -28.57
C GLU A 259 -4.36 15.34 -29.03
N HIS A 260 -3.47 16.12 -28.41
CA HIS A 260 -2.04 16.09 -28.68
C HIS A 260 -1.40 14.72 -28.39
N HIS A 261 -1.83 14.01 -27.35
CA HIS A 261 -1.30 12.69 -27.01
C HIS A 261 -1.80 11.55 -27.92
N LEU A 262 -2.93 11.75 -28.62
CA LEU A 262 -3.50 10.77 -29.56
C LEU A 262 -2.83 10.76 -30.95
N ILE A 263 -1.89 11.68 -31.24
CA ILE A 263 -1.21 11.79 -32.54
C ILE A 263 -0.23 10.63 -32.74
N ALA A 264 -0.55 9.69 -33.63
CA ALA A 264 0.35 8.62 -34.09
C ALA A 264 -0.12 8.06 -35.45
N ASP A 265 0.78 7.39 -36.18
CA ASP A 265 0.45 6.61 -37.39
C ASP A 265 0.11 5.13 -37.07
N VAL A 266 0.12 4.76 -35.78
CA VAL A 266 -0.28 3.45 -35.24
C VAL A 266 -1.44 3.61 -34.24
N PRO A 267 -2.26 2.56 -34.01
CA PRO A 267 -3.35 2.63 -33.03
C PRO A 267 -2.87 2.99 -31.61
N VAL A 268 -3.44 4.06 -31.05
CA VAL A 268 -3.24 4.48 -29.66
C VAL A 268 -4.30 3.84 -28.78
N GLY A 269 -3.87 2.99 -27.85
CA GLY A 269 -4.72 2.40 -26.82
C GLY A 269 -4.74 3.22 -25.53
N LEU A 270 -5.54 2.78 -24.57
CA LEU A 270 -5.65 3.38 -23.23
C LEU A 270 -5.63 2.30 -22.15
N PHE A 271 -4.91 2.57 -21.05
CA PHE A 271 -5.08 1.80 -19.82
C PHE A 271 -6.36 2.25 -19.11
N LEU A 272 -7.32 1.35 -18.95
CA LEU A 272 -8.57 1.59 -18.25
C LEU A 272 -8.52 0.93 -16.87
N SER A 273 -8.95 1.68 -15.86
CA SER A 273 -9.05 1.30 -14.45
C SER A 273 -10.42 1.73 -13.93
N SER A 274 -10.77 1.33 -12.71
CA SER A 274 -11.93 1.86 -11.99
C SER A 274 -11.75 3.31 -11.49
N GLY A 275 -10.54 3.89 -11.62
CA GLY A 275 -10.18 5.21 -11.12
C GLY A 275 -10.47 6.36 -12.09
N ILE A 276 -10.95 7.47 -11.53
CA ILE A 276 -11.39 8.68 -12.24
C ILE A 276 -10.50 9.06 -13.43
N ASP A 277 -9.17 9.15 -13.26
CA ASP A 277 -8.25 9.66 -14.30
C ASP A 277 -8.36 8.83 -15.59
N SER A 278 -8.24 7.51 -15.47
CA SER A 278 -8.31 6.59 -16.61
C SER A 278 -9.69 6.60 -17.29
N THR A 279 -10.76 6.69 -16.50
CA THR A 279 -12.14 6.72 -17.01
C THR A 279 -12.46 8.06 -17.70
N SER A 280 -11.93 9.18 -17.20
CA SER A 280 -12.07 10.50 -17.82
C SER A 280 -11.20 10.65 -19.06
N LEU A 281 -9.96 10.14 -19.07
CA LEU A 281 -9.15 10.07 -20.29
C LEU A 281 -9.82 9.21 -21.37
N THR A 282 -10.46 8.11 -20.98
CA THR A 282 -11.23 7.27 -21.91
C THR A 282 -12.44 8.01 -22.48
N GLY A 283 -13.21 8.72 -21.63
CA GLY A 283 -14.31 9.56 -22.10
C GLY A 283 -13.85 10.64 -23.09
N MET A 284 -12.78 11.36 -22.77
CA MET A 284 -12.22 12.40 -23.65
C MET A 284 -11.65 11.82 -24.95
N ALA A 285 -10.96 10.68 -24.91
CA ALA A 285 -10.44 10.04 -26.12
C ALA A 285 -11.58 9.60 -27.06
N CYS A 286 -12.70 9.10 -26.53
CA CYS A 286 -13.89 8.76 -27.31
C CYS A 286 -14.71 9.99 -27.78
N GLU A 287 -14.58 11.14 -27.11
CA GLU A 287 -15.17 12.40 -27.58
C GLU A 287 -14.38 13.02 -28.75
N ILE A 288 -13.04 12.93 -28.69
CA ILE A 288 -12.12 13.42 -29.73
C ILE A 288 -12.11 12.47 -30.94
N ASN A 289 -11.87 11.17 -30.69
CA ASN A 289 -11.81 10.16 -31.73
C ASN A 289 -13.09 9.31 -31.74
N LYS A 290 -13.87 9.45 -32.82
CA LYS A 290 -15.13 8.70 -33.03
C LYS A 290 -14.95 7.25 -33.48
N ALA A 291 -13.73 6.83 -33.80
CA ALA A 291 -13.41 5.42 -33.94
C ALA A 291 -13.34 4.75 -32.56
N ALA A 292 -13.72 3.47 -32.46
CA ALA A 292 -13.77 2.76 -31.18
C ALA A 292 -12.37 2.65 -30.54
N VAL A 293 -12.11 3.53 -29.56
CA VAL A 293 -10.88 3.56 -28.78
C VAL A 293 -10.63 2.20 -28.13
N HIS A 294 -9.38 1.71 -28.18
CA HIS A 294 -9.02 0.42 -27.62
C HIS A 294 -8.54 0.59 -26.18
N THR A 295 -9.25 -0.03 -25.25
CA THR A 295 -8.98 0.02 -23.80
C THR A 295 -8.57 -1.35 -23.27
N VAL A 296 -7.65 -1.35 -22.31
CA VAL A 296 -7.10 -2.55 -21.67
C VAL A 296 -7.18 -2.43 -20.16
N THR A 297 -7.63 -3.48 -19.47
CA THR A 297 -7.58 -3.60 -18.00
C THR A 297 -6.88 -4.87 -17.57
N LEU A 298 -5.99 -4.71 -16.59
CA LEU A 298 -5.29 -5.81 -15.92
C LEU A 298 -6.17 -6.40 -14.80
N GLY A 299 -6.52 -7.68 -14.89
CA GLY A 299 -7.24 -8.42 -13.87
C GLY A 299 -6.32 -9.33 -13.04
N PHE A 300 -6.56 -9.41 -11.74
CA PHE A 300 -5.93 -10.37 -10.83
C PHE A 300 -6.99 -11.35 -10.30
N ARG A 301 -6.75 -12.66 -10.40
CA ARG A 301 -7.74 -13.67 -10.00
C ARG A 301 -8.03 -13.63 -8.50
N GLU A 302 -7.03 -13.23 -7.73
CA GLU A 302 -7.03 -12.99 -6.30
C GLU A 302 -7.96 -11.84 -5.87
N TYR A 303 -8.24 -10.89 -6.78
CA TYR A 303 -9.10 -9.73 -6.48
C TYR A 303 -10.56 -9.92 -6.90
N VAL A 304 -10.91 -10.99 -7.62
CA VAL A 304 -12.27 -11.23 -8.13
C VAL A 304 -13.29 -11.20 -6.98
N GLY A 305 -14.30 -10.34 -7.10
CA GLY A 305 -15.33 -10.16 -6.07
C GLY A 305 -14.89 -9.38 -4.82
N THR A 306 -13.64 -8.90 -4.77
CA THR A 306 -13.17 -7.99 -3.72
C THR A 306 -13.37 -6.52 -4.12
N HIS A 307 -13.19 -5.59 -3.17
CA HIS A 307 -13.19 -4.15 -3.48
C HIS A 307 -12.01 -3.71 -4.35
N ASN A 308 -10.98 -4.54 -4.52
CA ASN A 308 -9.85 -4.30 -5.43
C ASN A 308 -10.11 -4.81 -6.85
N ASP A 309 -11.25 -5.46 -7.12
CA ASP A 309 -11.66 -5.73 -8.50
C ASP A 309 -11.96 -4.41 -9.20
N GLU A 310 -11.22 -4.16 -10.29
CA GLU A 310 -11.41 -3.00 -11.16
C GLU A 310 -12.10 -3.40 -12.48
N THR A 311 -12.11 -4.69 -12.81
CA THR A 311 -12.41 -5.22 -14.15
C THR A 311 -13.87 -5.01 -14.55
N LEU A 312 -14.81 -5.33 -13.64
CA LEU A 312 -16.24 -5.19 -13.88
C LEU A 312 -16.65 -3.72 -14.10
N LEU A 313 -15.99 -2.78 -13.42
CA LEU A 313 -16.29 -1.35 -13.55
C LEU A 313 -15.59 -0.72 -14.76
N ALA A 314 -14.36 -1.14 -15.06
CA ALA A 314 -13.70 -0.79 -16.31
C ALA A 314 -14.50 -1.24 -17.53
N LYS A 315 -15.00 -2.48 -17.55
CA LYS A 315 -15.87 -3.00 -18.63
C LYS A 315 -17.14 -2.18 -18.80
N LYS A 316 -17.84 -1.85 -17.70
CA LYS A 316 -18.99 -0.92 -17.72
C LYS A 316 -18.64 0.46 -18.32
N VAL A 317 -17.47 1.00 -18.00
CA VAL A 317 -17.02 2.30 -18.53
C VAL A 317 -16.73 2.20 -20.03
N ALA A 318 -16.06 1.15 -20.49
CA ALA A 318 -15.80 0.96 -21.91
C ALA A 318 -17.11 0.78 -22.71
N GLU A 319 -18.05 -0.04 -22.22
CA GLU A 319 -19.40 -0.20 -22.78
C GLU A 319 -20.16 1.14 -22.84
N ARG A 320 -20.04 1.97 -21.79
CA ARG A 320 -20.66 3.31 -21.70
C ARG A 320 -20.13 4.29 -22.75
N PHE A 321 -18.88 4.16 -23.18
CA PHE A 321 -18.25 5.04 -24.19
C PHE A 321 -18.10 4.39 -25.57
N GLY A 322 -18.59 3.16 -25.78
CA GLY A 322 -18.43 2.44 -27.05
C GLY A 322 -16.98 2.01 -27.37
N ALA A 323 -16.10 1.98 -26.35
CA ALA A 323 -14.70 1.60 -26.51
C ALA A 323 -14.57 0.08 -26.68
N ARG A 324 -13.64 -0.36 -27.56
CA ARG A 324 -13.20 -1.77 -27.59
C ARG A 324 -12.50 -2.07 -26.27
N HIS A 325 -12.83 -3.19 -25.62
CA HIS A 325 -12.30 -3.51 -24.29
C HIS A 325 -11.76 -4.93 -24.18
N ASP A 326 -10.49 -5.04 -23.78
CA ASP A 326 -9.86 -6.31 -23.42
C ASP A 326 -9.57 -6.33 -21.90
N THR A 327 -10.12 -7.31 -21.18
CA THR A 327 -9.74 -7.62 -19.79
C THR A 327 -8.84 -8.86 -19.78
N VAL A 328 -7.56 -8.70 -19.43
CA VAL A 328 -6.60 -9.81 -19.42
C VAL A 328 -6.16 -10.13 -17.99
N TRP A 329 -6.12 -11.41 -17.67
CA TRP A 329 -5.91 -11.90 -16.31
C TRP A 329 -4.47 -12.41 -16.12
N ILE A 330 -3.76 -11.88 -15.13
CA ILE A 330 -2.45 -12.41 -14.69
C ILE A 330 -2.68 -13.34 -13.50
N SER A 331 -2.08 -14.53 -13.56
CA SER A 331 -2.05 -15.49 -12.45
C SER A 331 -0.73 -15.41 -11.66
N ARG A 332 -0.73 -16.04 -10.48
CA ARG A 332 0.51 -16.31 -9.72
C ARG A 332 1.59 -16.97 -10.59
N ASN A 333 1.24 -17.85 -11.53
CA ASN A 333 2.19 -18.52 -12.41
C ASN A 333 2.81 -17.54 -13.43
N ASP A 334 2.00 -16.69 -14.06
CA ASP A 334 2.46 -15.64 -14.97
C ASP A 334 3.38 -14.64 -14.27
N PHE A 335 3.10 -14.36 -13.00
CA PHE A 335 3.97 -13.56 -12.14
C PHE A 335 5.31 -14.27 -11.91
N THR A 336 5.29 -15.48 -11.37
CA THR A 336 6.51 -16.25 -11.06
C THR A 336 7.39 -16.45 -12.29
N SER A 337 6.81 -16.77 -13.45
CA SER A 337 7.57 -16.97 -14.71
C SER A 337 8.11 -15.67 -15.32
N SER A 338 7.60 -14.50 -14.92
CA SER A 338 8.06 -13.20 -15.42
C SER A 338 8.95 -12.45 -14.43
N PHE A 339 9.08 -12.92 -13.19
CA PHE A 339 9.70 -12.19 -12.09
C PHE A 339 11.20 -11.94 -12.30
N ASP A 340 11.96 -12.96 -12.70
CA ASP A 340 13.40 -12.82 -12.97
C ASP A 340 13.66 -11.91 -14.19
N HIS A 341 12.78 -11.95 -15.20
CA HIS A 341 12.85 -11.03 -16.34
C HIS A 341 12.57 -9.59 -15.92
N PHE A 342 11.54 -9.36 -15.10
CA PHE A 342 11.22 -8.06 -14.50
C PHE A 342 12.41 -7.47 -13.73
N LEU A 343 13.10 -8.28 -12.91
CA LEU A 343 14.31 -7.88 -12.19
C LEU A 343 15.49 -7.59 -13.12
N ASN A 344 15.63 -8.35 -14.22
CA ASN A 344 16.69 -8.13 -15.20
C ASN A 344 16.50 -6.82 -16.00
N VAL A 345 15.28 -6.51 -16.44
CA VAL A 345 14.99 -5.30 -17.22
C VAL A 345 14.84 -4.02 -16.39
N MET A 346 14.67 -4.12 -15.07
CA MET A 346 14.72 -3.00 -14.13
C MET A 346 16.07 -2.27 -14.22
N ASP A 347 16.13 -1.13 -14.90
CA ASP A 347 17.40 -0.44 -15.21
C ASP A 347 18.15 0.04 -13.95
N GLN A 348 17.39 0.53 -12.96
CA GLN A 348 17.85 0.93 -11.64
C GLN A 348 16.82 0.50 -10.58
N PRO A 349 17.23 0.18 -9.34
CA PRO A 349 16.34 -0.40 -8.36
C PRO A 349 15.19 0.55 -7.98
N SER A 350 13.98 -0.01 -7.91
CA SER A 350 12.79 0.67 -7.44
C SER A 350 11.85 -0.28 -6.69
N ILE A 351 11.18 0.22 -5.66
CA ILE A 351 10.13 -0.52 -4.95
C ILE A 351 8.79 -0.58 -5.72
N ASP A 352 8.72 0.01 -6.92
CA ASP A 352 7.53 0.06 -7.80
C ASP A 352 7.91 -0.40 -9.24
N GLY A 353 7.03 -0.16 -10.23
CA GLY A 353 7.22 -0.50 -11.65
C GLY A 353 6.61 -1.84 -12.06
N LEU A 354 6.39 -2.76 -11.12
CA LEU A 354 5.78 -4.08 -11.40
C LEU A 354 4.34 -3.97 -11.95
N ASN A 355 3.59 -2.98 -11.45
CA ASN A 355 2.29 -2.58 -11.98
C ASN A 355 2.38 -2.24 -13.48
N SER A 356 3.29 -1.32 -13.82
CA SER A 356 3.53 -0.84 -15.18
C SER A 356 4.05 -1.96 -16.10
N TYR A 357 4.84 -2.90 -15.57
CA TYR A 357 5.35 -4.07 -16.29
C TYR A 357 4.21 -4.97 -16.79
N PHE A 358 3.35 -5.46 -15.88
CA PHE A 358 2.28 -6.39 -16.27
C PHE A 358 1.19 -5.75 -17.13
N VAL A 359 0.79 -4.49 -16.87
CA VAL A 359 -0.19 -3.82 -17.74
C VAL A 359 0.39 -3.56 -19.14
N SER A 360 1.70 -3.30 -19.24
CA SER A 360 2.36 -3.15 -20.55
C SER A 360 2.47 -4.48 -21.30
N LYS A 361 2.88 -5.57 -20.62
CA LYS A 361 2.89 -6.94 -21.17
C LYS A 361 1.53 -7.28 -21.78
N VAL A 362 0.46 -7.00 -21.04
CA VAL A 362 -0.92 -7.24 -21.45
C VAL A 362 -1.36 -6.35 -22.62
N ALA A 363 -1.05 -5.05 -22.61
CA ALA A 363 -1.41 -4.15 -23.71
C ALA A 363 -0.76 -4.56 -25.04
N VAL A 364 0.49 -5.04 -25.01
CA VAL A 364 1.17 -5.58 -26.19
C VAL A 364 0.58 -6.92 -26.63
N GLN A 365 0.15 -7.78 -25.70
CA GLN A 365 -0.62 -9.00 -26.03
C GLN A 365 -1.97 -8.68 -26.69
N SER A 366 -2.60 -7.55 -26.35
CA SER A 366 -3.77 -6.99 -27.04
C SER A 366 -3.46 -6.34 -28.40
N GLY A 367 -2.18 -6.15 -28.74
CA GLY A 367 -1.73 -5.56 -30.02
C GLY A 367 -1.44 -4.06 -29.99
N MET A 368 -1.31 -3.44 -28.81
CA MET A 368 -0.97 -2.00 -28.69
C MET A 368 0.54 -1.76 -28.86
N LYS A 369 0.91 -0.74 -29.64
CA LYS A 369 2.27 -0.14 -29.62
C LYS A 369 2.36 1.14 -28.77
N VAL A 370 1.23 1.83 -28.59
CA VAL A 370 1.11 3.08 -27.81
C VAL A 370 -0.07 2.96 -26.86
N ALA A 371 0.08 3.41 -25.62
CA ALA A 371 -0.99 3.49 -24.62
C ALA A 371 -0.99 4.83 -23.85
N LEU A 372 -2.16 5.40 -23.56
CA LEU A 372 -2.28 6.52 -22.61
C LEU A 372 -2.49 6.01 -21.17
N SER A 373 -1.93 6.74 -20.20
CA SER A 373 -2.03 6.46 -18.77
C SER A 373 -2.49 7.69 -17.98
N GLY A 374 -3.26 7.46 -16.90
CA GLY A 374 -3.75 8.48 -15.97
C GLY A 374 -2.72 9.04 -14.97
N LEU A 375 -1.46 8.63 -15.08
CA LEU A 375 -0.32 9.12 -14.29
C LEU A 375 -0.23 10.65 -14.38
N GLY A 376 -0.04 11.32 -13.23
CA GLY A 376 -0.01 12.79 -13.10
C GLY A 376 -1.30 13.38 -12.53
N GLY A 377 -2.45 12.71 -12.70
CA GLY A 377 -3.74 13.18 -12.18
C GLY A 377 -3.80 13.24 -10.65
N ASP A 378 -3.03 12.41 -9.95
CA ASP A 378 -2.95 12.38 -8.49
C ASP A 378 -2.06 13.48 -7.90
N GLU A 379 -0.95 13.75 -8.59
CA GLU A 379 0.00 14.81 -8.29
C GLU A 379 -0.63 16.19 -8.50
N ILE A 380 -1.31 16.40 -9.64
CA ILE A 380 -1.81 17.72 -10.02
C ILE A 380 -3.14 18.11 -9.33
N PHE A 381 -4.02 17.13 -9.07
CA PHE A 381 -5.29 17.33 -8.35
C PHE A 381 -5.25 16.90 -6.87
N GLY A 382 -4.05 16.61 -6.35
CA GLY A 382 -3.77 16.60 -4.92
C GLY A 382 -4.47 15.50 -4.13
N SER A 383 -4.63 14.32 -4.72
CA SER A 383 -5.40 13.23 -4.11
C SER A 383 -4.62 12.46 -3.02
N TYR A 384 -3.29 12.60 -3.00
CA TYR A 384 -2.45 11.94 -2.01
C TYR A 384 -2.64 12.55 -0.61
N PRO A 385 -2.58 11.75 0.47
CA PRO A 385 -2.72 12.28 1.83
C PRO A 385 -1.65 13.31 2.24
N SER A 386 -0.54 13.42 1.51
CA SER A 386 0.48 14.47 1.64
C SER A 386 -0.11 15.89 1.54
N PHE A 387 -1.02 16.14 0.60
CA PHE A 387 -1.63 17.46 0.36
C PHE A 387 -2.46 18.00 1.52
N SER A 388 -2.85 17.16 2.47
CA SER A 388 -3.47 17.58 3.74
C SER A 388 -2.53 17.40 4.93
N GLN A 389 -1.80 16.28 4.99
CA GLN A 389 -0.95 15.95 6.15
C GLN A 389 0.29 16.83 6.25
N ILE A 390 0.92 17.24 5.14
CA ILE A 390 2.13 18.07 5.18
C ILE A 390 1.80 19.49 5.65
N PRO A 391 0.85 20.24 5.04
CA PRO A 391 0.47 21.57 5.52
C PRO A 391 -0.04 21.55 6.97
N PHE A 392 -0.81 20.53 7.36
CA PHE A 392 -1.27 20.37 8.75
C PHE A 392 -0.09 20.17 9.72
N THR A 393 0.85 19.28 9.39
CA THR A 393 2.02 18.98 10.22
C THR A 393 2.90 20.23 10.38
N VAL A 394 3.20 20.92 9.27
CA VAL A 394 3.99 22.16 9.29
C VAL A 394 3.26 23.24 10.10
N LYS A 395 1.98 23.49 9.86
CA LYS A 395 1.20 24.50 10.60
C LYS A 395 1.15 24.23 12.11
N PHE A 396 1.08 22.97 12.52
CA PHE A 396 1.08 22.58 13.93
C PHE A 396 2.47 22.64 14.58
N LEU A 397 3.54 22.30 13.85
CA LEU A 397 4.89 22.14 14.42
C LEU A 397 5.82 23.33 14.20
N ARG A 398 5.54 24.23 13.26
CA ARG A 398 6.36 25.42 12.97
C ARG A 398 6.72 26.27 14.20
N PRO A 399 5.88 26.43 15.26
CA PRO A 399 6.29 27.12 16.49
C PRO A 399 7.53 26.50 17.17
N PHE A 400 7.72 25.18 17.10
CA PHE A 400 8.88 24.49 17.69
C PHE A 400 10.17 24.67 16.87
N ALA A 401 10.10 25.20 15.64
CA ALA A 401 11.28 25.49 14.82
C ALA A 401 12.20 26.55 15.45
N ALA A 402 11.65 27.41 16.31
CA ALA A 402 12.38 28.47 17.01
C ALA A 402 13.24 27.98 18.18
N VAL A 403 13.17 26.69 18.55
CA VAL A 403 13.95 26.11 19.68
C VAL A 403 15.07 25.23 19.13
N PRO A 404 16.34 25.68 19.16
CA PRO A 404 17.46 24.93 18.59
C PRO A 404 17.58 23.52 19.18
N ALA A 405 17.86 22.55 18.31
CA ALA A 405 18.02 21.12 18.62
C ALA A 405 16.83 20.42 19.33
N PHE A 406 15.73 21.09 19.68
CA PHE A 406 14.61 20.50 20.43
C PHE A 406 14.09 19.20 19.78
N GLY A 407 13.79 19.25 18.48
CA GLY A 407 13.34 18.08 17.73
C GLY A 407 14.35 16.92 17.72
N ARG A 408 15.65 17.24 17.65
CA ARG A 408 16.75 16.25 17.65
C ARG A 408 16.91 15.58 19.02
N SER A 409 16.74 16.35 20.09
CA SER A 409 16.69 15.84 21.47
C SER A 409 15.46 14.96 21.70
N VAL A 410 14.27 15.41 21.26
CA VAL A 410 13.03 14.63 21.29
C VAL A 410 13.18 13.32 20.50
N ARG A 411 13.78 13.33 19.31
CA ARG A 411 14.09 12.09 18.57
C ARG A 411 15.02 11.19 19.37
N THR A 412 16.13 11.73 19.87
CA THR A 412 17.18 10.92 20.52
C THR A 412 16.65 10.23 21.78
N ALA A 413 15.81 10.91 22.57
CA ALA A 413 15.12 10.32 23.70
C ALA A 413 14.02 9.31 23.29
N SER A 414 13.22 9.63 22.28
CA SER A 414 12.03 8.84 21.93
C SER A 414 12.27 7.67 20.96
N ILE A 415 13.33 7.69 20.14
CA ILE A 415 13.59 6.69 19.08
C ILE A 415 13.65 5.26 19.62
N HIS A 416 14.27 5.07 20.78
CA HIS A 416 14.41 3.75 21.42
C HIS A 416 13.07 3.16 21.87
N LEU A 417 12.11 4.02 22.21
CA LEU A 417 10.74 3.65 22.57
C LEU A 417 9.85 3.50 21.33
N LEU A 418 9.82 4.51 20.46
CA LEU A 418 8.94 4.58 19.29
C LEU A 418 9.21 3.50 18.25
N LYS A 419 10.47 3.06 18.07
CA LYS A 419 10.82 2.00 17.10
C LYS A 419 10.08 0.67 17.33
N HIS A 420 9.65 0.41 18.56
CA HIS A 420 8.87 -0.78 18.91
C HIS A 420 7.35 -0.57 18.87
N ILE A 421 6.87 0.68 18.97
CA ILE A 421 5.44 1.01 19.09
C ILE A 421 4.85 1.46 17.74
N THR A 422 5.45 2.45 17.08
CA THR A 422 4.93 3.06 15.84
C THR A 422 5.97 2.97 14.72
N SER A 423 5.78 3.70 13.61
CA SER A 423 6.82 3.81 12.58
C SER A 423 8.01 4.59 13.16
N PRO A 424 9.27 4.11 13.05
CA PRO A 424 10.44 4.81 13.61
C PRO A 424 10.57 6.26 13.14
N LYS A 425 10.05 6.57 11.94
CA LYS A 425 9.99 7.93 11.38
C LYS A 425 9.40 8.96 12.34
N TYR A 426 8.37 8.60 13.12
CA TYR A 426 7.69 9.53 14.03
C TYR A 426 8.58 10.05 15.17
N ALA A 427 9.72 9.42 15.46
CA ALA A 427 10.66 9.97 16.42
C ALA A 427 11.25 11.31 15.94
N GLY A 428 11.44 11.49 14.62
CA GLY A 428 11.90 12.76 14.03
C GLY A 428 10.79 13.79 13.77
N LEU A 429 9.56 13.58 14.26
CA LEU A 429 8.42 14.45 13.95
C LEU A 429 8.69 15.92 14.27
N PHE A 430 9.31 16.23 15.41
CA PHE A 430 9.67 17.59 15.81
C PHE A 430 10.99 18.12 15.19
N GLU A 431 11.82 17.26 14.60
CA GLU A 431 13.09 17.66 13.95
C GLU A 431 12.89 18.00 12.47
N TYR A 432 11.94 17.31 11.82
CA TYR A 432 11.69 17.43 10.38
C TYR A 432 10.29 18.01 10.06
N GLY A 433 9.29 17.83 10.91
CA GLY A 433 7.90 18.26 10.63
C GLY A 433 7.66 19.77 10.66
N THR A 434 8.70 20.57 10.89
CA THR A 434 8.69 22.04 11.03
C THR A 434 8.73 22.79 9.69
N SER A 435 9.23 22.16 8.62
CA SER A 435 9.31 22.71 7.25
C SER A 435 8.60 21.80 6.23
N PHE A 436 8.30 22.32 5.04
CA PHE A 436 7.71 21.52 3.96
C PHE A 436 8.67 20.41 3.49
N SER A 437 9.95 20.74 3.32
CA SER A 437 11.03 19.79 2.99
C SER A 437 11.12 18.62 3.96
N GLY A 438 11.22 18.89 5.26
CA GLY A 438 11.33 17.85 6.28
C GLY A 438 10.04 17.07 6.51
N ALA A 439 8.87 17.73 6.46
CA ALA A 439 7.58 17.04 6.57
C ALA A 439 7.30 16.13 5.36
N TYR A 440 7.75 16.52 4.17
CA TYR A 440 7.73 15.66 2.99
C TYR A 440 8.67 14.45 3.14
N LEU A 441 9.89 14.66 3.62
CA LEU A 441 10.82 13.56 3.92
C LEU A 441 10.24 12.58 4.95
N LEU A 442 9.63 13.04 6.05
CA LEU A 442 8.93 12.18 7.02
C LEU A 442 7.80 11.36 6.37
N ARG A 443 7.05 11.98 5.45
CA ARG A 443 5.88 11.39 4.80
C ARG A 443 6.26 10.34 3.75
N ARG A 444 7.15 10.68 2.82
CA ARG A 444 7.57 9.84 1.68
C ARG A 444 8.75 8.94 2.00
N GLY A 445 9.79 9.45 2.67
CA GLY A 445 11.08 8.78 2.77
C GLY A 445 11.03 7.40 3.43
N LEU A 446 11.42 6.34 2.72
CA LEU A 446 11.23 4.94 3.08
C LEU A 446 11.93 4.57 4.40
N PHE A 447 13.23 4.86 4.52
CA PHE A 447 14.02 4.84 5.74
C PHE A 447 14.46 6.26 6.11
N MET A 448 14.44 6.62 7.39
CA MET A 448 14.95 7.92 7.85
C MET A 448 16.47 7.89 8.04
N PRO A 449 17.17 9.04 8.11
CA PRO A 449 18.63 9.09 8.02
C PRO A 449 19.35 8.31 9.14
N TRP A 450 18.77 8.29 10.34
CA TRP A 450 19.26 7.54 11.49
C TRP A 450 18.99 6.02 11.41
N GLU A 451 18.23 5.55 10.42
CA GLU A 451 17.99 4.13 10.14
C GLU A 451 18.93 3.59 9.04
N LEU A 452 19.52 4.48 8.23
CA LEU A 452 20.37 4.10 7.10
C LEU A 452 21.62 3.28 7.49
N PRO A 453 22.32 3.55 8.61
CA PRO A 453 23.43 2.70 9.07
C PRO A 453 23.04 1.28 9.50
N GLY A 454 21.73 0.96 9.52
CA GLY A 454 21.20 -0.40 9.69
C GLY A 454 20.94 -1.15 8.37
N VAL A 455 21.20 -0.53 7.22
CA VAL A 455 20.98 -1.10 5.87
C VAL A 455 22.13 -0.83 4.88
N LEU A 456 22.95 0.18 5.14
CA LEU A 456 24.16 0.55 4.39
C LEU A 456 25.34 0.75 5.35
N ASP A 457 26.56 0.75 4.81
CA ASP A 457 27.78 1.10 5.55
C ASP A 457 27.73 2.55 6.08
N PRO A 458 28.18 2.84 7.32
CA PRO A 458 28.09 4.18 7.91
C PRO A 458 28.83 5.29 7.14
N GLU A 459 29.97 5.02 6.50
CA GLU A 459 30.72 6.02 5.74
C GLU A 459 30.11 6.23 4.34
N VAL A 460 29.52 5.18 3.74
CA VAL A 460 28.64 5.33 2.56
C VAL A 460 27.42 6.19 2.90
N VAL A 461 26.78 5.97 4.06
CA VAL A 461 25.63 6.77 4.52
C VAL A 461 26.03 8.24 4.73
N LYS A 462 27.16 8.49 5.39
CA LYS A 462 27.68 9.83 5.67
C LYS A 462 28.04 10.59 4.39
N THR A 463 28.79 9.96 3.48
CA THR A 463 29.18 10.56 2.20
C THR A 463 27.94 10.83 1.34
N GLY A 464 27.10 9.80 1.15
CA GLY A 464 25.89 9.92 0.33
C GLY A 464 24.85 10.89 0.89
N TRP A 465 24.78 11.08 2.21
CA TRP A 465 23.94 12.12 2.81
C TRP A 465 24.45 13.54 2.52
N ASN A 466 25.77 13.74 2.59
CA ASN A 466 26.42 15.02 2.33
C ASN A 466 26.43 15.42 0.84
N GLU A 467 26.39 14.43 -0.05
CA GLU A 467 26.27 14.61 -1.51
C GLU A 467 24.80 14.78 -1.95
N LEU A 468 23.88 13.96 -1.44
CA LEU A 468 22.45 14.03 -1.80
C LEU A 468 21.75 15.28 -1.27
N GLN A 469 22.23 15.84 -0.14
CA GLN A 469 21.70 17.05 0.52
C GLN A 469 20.16 17.18 0.53
N PRO A 470 19.42 16.12 0.88
CA PRO A 470 18.01 16.01 0.49
C PRO A 470 17.13 17.12 1.07
N LEU A 471 17.40 17.60 2.29
CA LEU A 471 16.65 18.73 2.86
C LEU A 471 16.86 20.03 2.08
N THR A 472 18.09 20.30 1.63
CA THR A 472 18.42 21.48 0.83
C THR A 472 17.64 21.46 -0.47
N CYS A 473 17.75 20.37 -1.25
CA CYS A 473 17.13 20.28 -2.57
C CYS A 473 15.59 20.19 -2.51
N LEU A 474 15.02 19.60 -1.44
CA LEU A 474 13.58 19.68 -1.16
C LEU A 474 13.13 21.11 -0.85
N GLU A 475 13.92 21.90 -0.11
CA GLU A 475 13.59 23.31 0.17
C GLU A 475 13.78 24.19 -1.08
N GLU A 476 14.81 23.95 -1.89
CA GLU A 476 15.02 24.60 -3.20
C GLU A 476 13.83 24.39 -4.14
N THR A 477 13.20 23.21 -4.10
CA THR A 477 12.01 22.84 -4.89
C THR A 477 10.76 23.67 -4.51
N VAL A 478 10.61 24.05 -3.24
CA VAL A 478 9.46 24.82 -2.75
C VAL A 478 9.74 26.32 -2.54
N SER A 479 11.00 26.72 -2.63
CA SER A 479 11.44 28.10 -2.44
C SER A 479 10.72 29.06 -3.41
N GLY A 480 10.29 30.21 -2.89
CA GLY A 480 9.52 31.23 -3.62
C GLY A 480 8.02 30.92 -3.80
N ILE A 481 7.60 29.65 -3.81
CA ILE A 481 6.19 29.25 -3.91
C ILE A 481 5.48 29.60 -2.58
N ARG A 482 4.35 30.30 -2.65
CA ARG A 482 3.62 30.81 -1.47
C ARG A 482 2.56 29.83 -0.99
N THR A 483 1.86 29.19 -1.91
CA THR A 483 0.67 28.37 -1.71
C THR A 483 1.03 26.96 -1.25
N ASP A 484 0.56 26.56 -0.08
CA ASP A 484 0.87 25.26 0.53
C ASP A 484 0.48 24.06 -0.36
N TYR A 485 -0.53 24.22 -1.21
CA TYR A 485 -0.91 23.22 -2.22
C TYR A 485 0.16 23.06 -3.31
N LEU A 486 0.61 24.17 -3.91
CA LEU A 486 1.61 24.15 -4.98
C LEU A 486 2.98 23.69 -4.46
N LYS A 487 3.33 23.98 -3.21
CA LYS A 487 4.53 23.41 -2.56
C LYS A 487 4.50 21.89 -2.52
N VAL A 488 3.39 21.29 -2.10
CA VAL A 488 3.25 19.82 -2.10
C VAL A 488 3.21 19.28 -3.54
N SER A 489 2.56 19.98 -4.46
CA SER A 489 2.55 19.61 -5.89
C SER A 489 3.96 19.56 -6.47
N ALA A 490 4.77 20.61 -6.28
CA ALA A 490 6.17 20.67 -6.75
C ALA A 490 7.01 19.51 -6.20
N LEU A 491 6.84 19.18 -4.92
CA LEU A 491 7.53 18.06 -4.29
C LEU A 491 7.07 16.71 -4.86
N GLU A 492 5.76 16.48 -5.02
CA GLU A 492 5.24 15.22 -5.57
C GLU A 492 5.62 15.02 -7.04
N PHE A 493 5.57 16.07 -7.86
CA PHE A 493 6.06 16.05 -9.25
C PHE A 493 7.56 15.75 -9.32
N SER A 494 8.40 16.57 -8.66
CA SER A 494 9.85 16.53 -8.84
C SER A 494 10.56 15.40 -8.08
N TRP A 495 10.02 14.95 -6.94
CA TRP A 495 10.68 13.93 -6.10
C TRP A 495 10.05 12.54 -6.21
N TYR A 496 8.73 12.43 -6.29
CA TYR A 496 8.05 11.13 -6.37
C TYR A 496 7.75 10.70 -7.81
N MET A 497 6.98 11.50 -8.56
CA MET A 497 6.50 11.13 -9.88
C MET A 497 7.63 11.03 -10.90
N ARG A 498 8.55 12.00 -10.94
CA ARG A 498 9.73 11.99 -11.85
C ARG A 498 10.64 10.78 -11.62
N ASN A 499 11.16 10.63 -10.40
CA ASN A 499 12.21 9.65 -10.11
C ASN A 499 11.69 8.21 -9.95
N GLN A 500 10.39 8.05 -9.71
CA GLN A 500 9.74 6.75 -9.55
C GLN A 500 8.73 6.50 -10.66
N LEU A 501 7.54 7.12 -10.61
CA LEU A 501 6.42 6.72 -11.48
C LEU A 501 6.73 6.81 -12.98
N LEU A 502 7.31 7.92 -13.46
CA LEU A 502 7.67 8.10 -14.87
C LEU A 502 8.81 7.19 -15.29
N ARG A 503 9.93 7.22 -14.55
CA ARG A 503 11.12 6.40 -14.83
C ARG A 503 10.78 4.90 -14.85
N ASP A 504 10.02 4.45 -13.87
CA ASP A 504 9.67 3.04 -13.73
C ASP A 504 8.61 2.60 -14.75
N THR A 505 7.74 3.51 -15.16
CA THR A 505 6.81 3.26 -16.27
C THR A 505 7.55 3.16 -17.61
N ASP A 506 8.57 3.99 -17.88
CA ASP A 506 9.35 3.90 -19.12
C ASP A 506 10.16 2.59 -19.23
N TRP A 507 10.94 2.20 -18.21
CA TRP A 507 11.69 0.93 -18.33
C TRP A 507 10.78 -0.30 -18.33
N ALA A 508 9.68 -0.27 -17.56
CA ALA A 508 8.77 -1.40 -17.48
C ALA A 508 7.89 -1.57 -18.73
N SER A 509 7.53 -0.48 -19.41
CA SER A 509 6.81 -0.57 -20.69
C SER A 509 7.75 -0.91 -21.85
N MET A 510 8.97 -0.36 -21.82
CA MET A 510 9.98 -0.67 -22.85
C MET A 510 10.63 -2.05 -22.69
N ALA A 511 10.42 -2.75 -21.57
CA ALA A 511 10.66 -4.19 -21.49
C ALA A 511 9.79 -5.00 -22.48
N HIS A 512 8.64 -4.44 -22.89
CA HIS A 512 7.67 -5.04 -23.80
C HIS A 512 7.52 -4.26 -25.12
N SER A 513 8.41 -3.31 -25.40
CA SER A 513 8.34 -2.45 -26.59
C SER A 513 7.09 -1.53 -26.66
N LEU A 514 6.41 -1.28 -25.53
CA LEU A 514 5.23 -0.41 -25.47
C LEU A 514 5.58 1.03 -25.11
N GLU A 515 5.12 1.99 -25.92
CA GLU A 515 5.13 3.40 -25.53
C GLU A 515 3.96 3.76 -24.62
N ILE A 516 4.26 4.40 -23.48
CA ILE A 516 3.24 5.02 -22.62
C ILE A 516 3.34 6.54 -22.70
N ARG A 517 2.18 7.20 -22.85
CA ARG A 517 2.00 8.65 -22.84
C ARG A 517 1.12 9.08 -21.67
N THR A 518 1.29 10.30 -21.16
CA THR A 518 0.73 10.74 -19.87
C THR A 518 0.09 12.14 -19.96
N PRO A 519 -1.18 12.28 -20.38
CA PRO A 519 -1.80 13.58 -20.67
C PRO A 519 -1.90 14.57 -19.50
N PHE A 520 -1.86 14.11 -18.24
CA PHE A 520 -1.79 14.99 -17.06
C PHE A 520 -0.38 15.52 -16.78
N VAL A 521 0.65 14.98 -17.44
CA VAL A 521 2.05 15.37 -17.35
C VAL A 521 2.48 16.03 -18.67
N ASP A 522 1.73 17.06 -19.05
CA ASP A 522 2.01 17.91 -20.20
C ASP A 522 2.37 19.33 -19.75
N ARG A 523 3.28 19.97 -20.48
CA ARG A 523 3.80 21.29 -20.12
C ARG A 523 2.76 22.38 -20.36
N ALA A 524 2.03 22.32 -21.47
CA ALA A 524 0.98 23.31 -21.76
C ALA A 524 -0.20 23.13 -20.80
N PHE A 525 -0.62 21.89 -20.53
CA PHE A 525 -1.61 21.55 -19.51
C PHE A 525 -1.24 22.10 -18.13
N LEU A 526 -0.02 21.82 -17.64
CA LEU A 526 0.44 22.28 -16.33
C LEU A 526 0.49 23.81 -16.24
N SER A 527 1.09 24.47 -17.24
CA SER A 527 1.16 25.94 -17.27
C SER A 527 -0.23 26.59 -17.35
N GLY A 528 -1.16 26.01 -18.11
CA GLY A 528 -2.53 26.52 -18.21
C GLY A 528 -3.40 26.30 -16.96
N ILE A 529 -3.23 25.17 -16.26
CA ILE A 529 -4.05 24.85 -15.09
C ILE A 529 -3.49 25.41 -13.76
N ALA A 530 -2.17 25.63 -13.67
CA ALA A 530 -1.52 26.11 -12.45
C ALA A 530 -2.13 27.41 -11.85
N PRO A 531 -2.50 28.45 -12.64
CA PRO A 531 -3.16 29.64 -12.11
C PRO A 531 -4.54 29.37 -11.47
N PHE A 532 -5.20 28.25 -11.82
CA PHE A 532 -6.41 27.78 -11.16
C PHE A 532 -6.10 26.96 -9.90
N LEU A 533 -5.01 26.18 -9.90
CA LEU A 533 -4.55 25.40 -8.74
C LEU A 533 -4.05 26.28 -7.57
N ALA A 534 -3.60 27.50 -7.87
CA ALA A 534 -3.22 28.51 -6.89
C ALA A 534 -4.40 29.05 -6.04
N ARG A 535 -5.65 28.83 -6.47
CA ARG A 535 -6.85 29.43 -5.85
C ARG A 535 -7.43 28.58 -4.71
N ASP A 536 -8.18 29.22 -3.82
CA ASP A 536 -9.06 28.51 -2.87
C ASP A 536 -10.16 27.72 -3.60
N SER A 537 -10.69 28.28 -4.70
CA SER A 537 -11.68 27.66 -5.58
C SER A 537 -11.07 26.73 -6.65
N ARG A 538 -9.87 26.18 -6.41
CA ARG A 538 -9.18 25.31 -7.36
C ARG A 538 -9.99 24.06 -7.76
N PRO A 539 -9.82 23.57 -9.00
CA PRO A 539 -10.40 22.30 -9.42
C PRO A 539 -9.78 21.14 -8.62
N LYS A 540 -10.59 20.12 -8.35
CA LYS A 540 -10.24 18.90 -7.62
C LYS A 540 -10.41 17.70 -8.54
N LYS A 541 -9.88 16.55 -8.12
CA LYS A 541 -10.02 15.28 -8.84
C LYS A 541 -11.49 14.86 -9.06
N GLN A 542 -12.40 15.26 -8.17
CA GLN A 542 -13.84 15.01 -8.28
C GLN A 542 -14.55 15.92 -9.30
N ASP A 543 -13.87 16.92 -9.84
CA ASP A 543 -14.41 17.81 -10.88
C ASP A 543 -14.09 17.32 -12.30
N ILE A 544 -13.08 16.45 -12.48
CA ILE A 544 -12.74 15.86 -13.79
C ILE A 544 -13.94 15.11 -14.43
N PRO A 545 -14.76 14.32 -13.71
CA PRO A 545 -15.97 13.71 -14.28
C PRO A 545 -17.00 14.72 -14.82
N GLN A 546 -17.02 15.95 -14.31
CA GLN A 546 -17.91 17.03 -14.77
C GLN A 546 -17.40 17.68 -16.07
N THR A 547 -16.17 17.35 -16.50
CA THR A 547 -15.58 17.84 -17.75
C THR A 547 -15.83 16.96 -18.97
N LEU A 548 -16.68 15.92 -18.86
CA LEU A 548 -17.07 15.04 -19.96
C LEU A 548 -18.44 15.43 -20.54
N SER A 549 -18.64 15.28 -21.85
CA SER A 549 -19.96 15.41 -22.49
C SER A 549 -20.87 14.23 -22.14
N ASN A 550 -20.30 13.03 -22.00
CA ASN A 550 -21.01 11.83 -21.57
C ASN A 550 -20.63 11.48 -20.12
N PRO A 551 -21.56 11.53 -19.15
CA PRO A 551 -21.22 11.34 -17.74
C PRO A 551 -20.86 9.89 -17.43
N LEU A 552 -19.84 9.74 -16.56
CA LEU A 552 -19.38 8.47 -15.99
C LEU A 552 -20.50 7.75 -15.22
N PRO A 553 -20.44 6.40 -15.11
CA PRO A 553 -21.26 5.66 -14.15
C PRO A 553 -21.06 6.17 -12.71
N VAL A 554 -22.15 6.22 -11.93
CA VAL A 554 -22.14 6.74 -10.55
C VAL A 554 -21.22 5.90 -9.66
N GLU A 555 -21.08 4.61 -9.96
CA GLU A 555 -20.18 3.70 -9.26
C GLU A 555 -18.70 4.08 -9.41
N VAL A 556 -18.31 4.85 -10.44
CA VAL A 556 -16.95 5.38 -10.59
C VAL A 556 -16.74 6.60 -9.69
N THR A 557 -17.68 7.55 -9.73
CA THR A 557 -17.52 8.84 -9.02
C THR A 557 -17.66 8.71 -7.50
N GLN A 558 -18.35 7.66 -7.03
CA GLN A 558 -18.51 7.35 -5.61
C GLN A 558 -17.49 6.32 -5.07
N ARG A 559 -16.66 5.69 -5.92
CA ARG A 559 -15.69 4.66 -5.48
C ARG A 559 -14.60 5.27 -4.58
N PRO A 560 -14.35 4.72 -3.38
CA PRO A 560 -13.16 5.07 -2.60
C PRO A 560 -11.90 4.75 -3.39
N LYS A 561 -10.89 5.64 -3.37
CA LYS A 561 -9.66 5.46 -4.16
C LYS A 561 -8.95 4.15 -3.81
N THR A 562 -9.07 3.16 -4.70
CA THR A 562 -8.17 2.00 -4.78
C THR A 562 -6.82 2.43 -5.34
N GLY A 563 -5.76 1.75 -4.92
CA GLY A 563 -4.43 1.90 -5.52
C GLY A 563 -4.16 0.72 -6.43
N PHE A 564 -3.83 0.97 -7.69
CA PHE A 564 -3.41 -0.10 -8.60
C PHE A 564 -2.18 -0.80 -8.02
N SER A 565 -2.34 -2.08 -7.68
CA SER A 565 -1.34 -2.85 -6.95
C SER A 565 -1.44 -4.33 -7.29
N VAL A 566 -0.36 -4.90 -7.78
CA VAL A 566 -0.19 -6.36 -7.88
C VAL A 566 -0.32 -7.01 -6.49
N PRO A 567 -0.94 -8.19 -6.35
CA PRO A 567 -0.99 -8.99 -5.10
C PRO A 567 0.37 -9.60 -4.71
N LEU A 568 1.43 -8.78 -4.73
CA LEU A 568 2.80 -9.09 -4.30
C LEU A 568 2.87 -9.73 -2.90
N ARG A 569 1.90 -9.42 -2.04
CA ARG A 569 1.83 -9.99 -0.69
C ARG A 569 1.43 -11.44 -0.69
N GLU A 570 0.37 -11.79 -1.43
CA GLU A 570 -0.05 -13.17 -1.60
C GLU A 570 0.95 -14.00 -2.43
N TRP A 571 1.70 -13.37 -3.34
CA TRP A 571 2.59 -14.09 -4.27
C TRP A 571 4.04 -14.27 -3.81
N LEU A 572 4.65 -13.31 -3.10
CA LEU A 572 6.05 -13.44 -2.63
C LEU A 572 6.19 -13.87 -1.17
N PHE A 573 5.22 -13.56 -0.29
CA PHE A 573 5.43 -13.70 1.15
C PHE A 573 4.97 -15.03 1.76
N ASP A 574 4.53 -15.99 0.94
CA ASP A 574 4.51 -17.42 1.31
C ASP A 574 5.90 -17.91 1.75
N GLN A 575 6.99 -17.38 1.18
CA GLN A 575 8.37 -17.77 1.53
C GLN A 575 8.99 -16.98 2.71
N GLY A 576 8.22 -16.78 3.79
CA GLY A 576 8.67 -16.68 5.19
C GLY A 576 9.60 -15.55 5.67
N ASN A 577 10.34 -14.86 4.80
CA ASN A 577 11.59 -14.17 5.16
C ASN A 577 11.53 -12.64 5.35
N LEU A 578 10.42 -11.97 5.05
CA LEU A 578 10.35 -10.49 5.07
C LEU A 578 9.33 -9.92 6.07
N ARG A 579 9.62 -10.09 7.36
CA ARG A 579 8.78 -9.65 8.51
C ARG A 579 8.78 -8.12 8.76
N GLU A 580 9.08 -7.29 7.75
CA GLU A 580 9.21 -5.83 7.90
C GLU A 580 8.00 -5.04 7.41
N ARG A 581 7.78 -3.84 7.99
CA ARG A 581 6.59 -3.03 7.71
C ARG A 581 6.69 -2.31 6.36
N GLY A 582 5.63 -2.42 5.55
CA GLY A 582 5.52 -1.73 4.25
C GLY A 582 6.44 -2.34 3.20
N LEU A 583 6.96 -1.52 2.28
CA LEU A 583 7.87 -1.96 1.22
C LEU A 583 9.35 -2.05 1.67
N ARG A 584 9.63 -1.95 2.98
CA ARG A 584 11.01 -1.99 3.52
C ARG A 584 11.72 -3.33 3.33
N GLY A 585 11.00 -4.43 3.53
CA GLY A 585 11.53 -5.77 3.26
C GLY A 585 11.81 -5.98 1.77
N TRP A 586 10.86 -5.55 0.93
CA TRP A 586 10.97 -5.58 -0.53
C TRP A 586 12.18 -4.78 -1.03
N ALA A 587 12.38 -3.55 -0.53
CA ALA A 587 13.55 -2.73 -0.86
C ALA A 587 14.88 -3.41 -0.53
N LYS A 588 14.98 -4.09 0.62
CA LYS A 588 16.17 -4.85 1.03
C LYS A 588 16.42 -6.07 0.13
N GLN A 589 15.36 -6.75 -0.30
CA GLN A 589 15.46 -7.89 -1.22
C GLN A 589 15.87 -7.42 -2.62
N LEU A 590 15.20 -6.40 -3.16
CA LEU A 590 15.55 -5.77 -4.43
C LEU A 590 17.00 -5.28 -4.46
N TYR A 591 17.42 -4.52 -3.45
CA TYR A 591 18.78 -4.00 -3.35
C TYR A 591 19.79 -5.14 -3.40
N ARG A 592 19.58 -6.21 -2.63
CA ARG A 592 20.42 -7.42 -2.69
C ARG A 592 20.41 -8.07 -4.06
N ILE A 593 19.26 -8.35 -4.66
CA ILE A 593 19.24 -9.02 -5.98
C ILE A 593 19.94 -8.16 -7.05
N VAL A 594 19.76 -6.84 -7.04
CA VAL A 594 20.39 -5.94 -8.01
C VAL A 594 21.89 -5.78 -7.74
N THR A 595 22.32 -5.61 -6.47
CA THR A 595 23.74 -5.47 -6.14
C THR A 595 24.48 -6.81 -6.18
N ASP A 596 23.99 -7.85 -5.51
CA ASP A 596 24.59 -9.18 -5.50
C ASP A 596 24.58 -9.78 -6.92
N GLY A 597 23.53 -9.57 -7.71
CA GLY A 597 23.49 -9.94 -9.14
C GLY A 597 24.49 -9.19 -10.04
N GLN A 598 25.08 -8.10 -9.55
CA GLN A 598 26.15 -7.33 -10.19
C GLN A 598 27.52 -7.51 -9.50
N VAL A 599 27.57 -8.13 -8.31
CA VAL A 599 28.74 -8.19 -7.40
C VAL A 599 29.04 -9.63 -6.95
N LEU A 600 28.40 -10.66 -7.53
CA LEU A 600 28.65 -12.08 -7.26
C LEU A 600 29.97 -12.61 -7.86
N SER A 601 31.07 -11.91 -7.55
CA SER A 601 32.35 -12.55 -7.28
C SER A 601 32.83 -12.16 -5.86
N LYS A 602 32.82 -13.16 -4.96
CA LYS A 602 33.52 -13.26 -3.66
C LYS A 602 32.88 -12.68 -2.37
N THR A 603 32.38 -13.64 -1.58
CA THR A 603 32.60 -13.80 -0.10
C THR A 603 31.77 -12.97 0.91
N SER A 604 31.82 -13.39 2.18
CA SER A 604 30.70 -13.36 3.13
C SER A 604 31.11 -13.41 4.62
N GLY A 605 30.25 -12.94 5.53
CA GLY A 605 30.39 -13.03 7.00
C GLY A 605 30.87 -11.73 7.68
N GLU A 606 30.62 -11.45 8.97
CA GLU A 606 29.76 -12.14 9.97
C GLU A 606 29.32 -11.13 11.08
N ARG A 607 28.86 -11.55 12.28
CA ARG A 607 28.27 -10.67 13.34
C ARG A 607 28.75 -10.97 14.78
N SER A 608 28.72 -9.97 15.66
CA SER A 608 28.83 -10.12 17.14
C SER A 608 28.04 -9.04 17.93
N SER A 609 28.05 -9.08 19.28
CA SER A 609 27.07 -8.41 20.17
C SER A 609 27.63 -8.08 21.58
N ILE A 610 27.03 -7.14 22.35
CA ILE A 610 27.30 -6.95 23.81
C ILE A 610 26.07 -6.40 24.62
N SER A 611 26.25 -5.87 25.85
CA SER A 611 25.28 -5.97 26.98
C SER A 611 24.75 -4.64 27.61
N LEU A 612 24.17 -4.70 28.83
CA LEU A 612 23.14 -3.78 29.40
C LEU A 612 23.17 -3.73 30.97
N TYR A 613 23.02 -2.57 31.63
CA TYR A 613 22.89 -2.45 33.12
C TYR A 613 21.88 -1.37 33.67
N ARG A 614 21.83 -1.19 35.00
CA ARG A 614 20.75 -0.65 35.92
C ARG A 614 21.17 0.66 36.67
N SER A 615 20.39 1.40 37.50
CA SER A 615 18.93 1.61 37.86
C SER A 615 18.83 2.69 39.00
N ASP A 616 17.76 3.04 39.76
CA ASP A 616 16.30 2.71 39.88
C ASP A 616 15.40 4.00 39.80
N GLN A 617 14.59 4.56 40.75
CA GLN A 617 14.05 4.27 42.13
C GLN A 617 12.70 5.03 42.35
N VAL A 618 12.29 5.36 43.59
CA VAL A 618 10.96 5.92 44.04
C VAL A 618 11.19 7.12 45.02
N PRO A 619 10.32 7.63 45.97
CA PRO A 619 8.93 7.36 46.43
C PRO A 619 7.93 8.51 46.05
N GLY A 620 6.72 8.77 46.59
CA GLY A 620 5.78 8.07 47.51
C GLY A 620 4.68 9.01 48.12
N ALA A 621 3.65 8.43 48.76
CA ALA A 621 2.51 9.05 49.51
C ALA A 621 1.52 9.99 48.77
N GLY A 622 0.18 9.96 49.02
CA GLY A 622 -0.66 9.03 49.80
C GLY A 622 -2.17 9.38 49.87
N GLN A 623 -3.02 8.37 50.17
CA GLN A 623 -4.49 8.40 50.45
C GLN A 623 -5.50 8.76 49.32
N THR A 624 -6.79 8.48 49.57
CA THR A 624 -7.78 8.10 48.53
C THR A 624 -9.18 8.72 48.64
N ALA A 625 -9.83 8.97 47.49
CA ALA A 625 -11.27 9.18 47.35
C ALA A 625 -11.90 8.19 46.34
N HIS A 626 -13.24 8.11 46.23
CA HIS A 626 -13.89 7.30 45.19
C HIS A 626 -13.58 7.84 43.79
N GLY A 627 -13.33 6.95 42.83
CA GLY A 627 -12.70 7.31 41.56
C GLY A 627 -13.21 6.51 40.36
N LYS A 628 -12.70 6.86 39.18
CA LYS A 628 -13.21 6.39 37.88
C LYS A 628 -12.51 5.11 37.40
N ILE A 629 -13.12 4.42 36.45
CA ILE A 629 -12.48 3.31 35.71
C ILE A 629 -12.28 3.74 34.25
N LEU A 630 -11.13 3.40 33.66
CA LEU A 630 -10.84 3.65 32.24
C LEU A 630 -10.68 2.34 31.50
N ALA A 631 -11.58 2.06 30.55
CA ALA A 631 -11.53 0.88 29.72
C ALA A 631 -11.04 1.20 28.30
N LEU A 632 -9.94 0.57 27.91
CA LEU A 632 -9.34 0.62 26.59
C LEU A 632 -9.71 -0.66 25.85
N VAL A 633 -10.79 -0.61 25.07
CA VAL A 633 -11.39 -1.78 24.43
C VAL A 633 -11.17 -1.76 22.92
N PRO A 634 -11.02 -2.92 22.25
CA PRO A 634 -10.98 -2.95 20.78
C PRO A 634 -12.32 -2.49 20.20
N ASP A 635 -13.40 -3.00 20.77
CA ASP A 635 -14.81 -2.73 20.49
C ASP A 635 -15.61 -3.21 21.71
N ALA A 636 -16.88 -2.86 21.81
CA ALA A 636 -17.83 -3.39 22.78
C ALA A 636 -19.26 -3.29 22.22
N PHE A 637 -19.94 -2.19 22.48
CA PHE A 637 -21.38 -2.02 22.22
C PHE A 637 -21.76 -1.87 20.74
N GLY A 638 -20.82 -1.83 19.79
CA GLY A 638 -21.13 -1.75 18.35
C GLY A 638 -20.48 -2.84 17.51
N GLY A 639 -20.02 -3.92 18.14
CA GLY A 639 -19.35 -5.05 17.49
C GLY A 639 -19.94 -6.39 17.93
N HIS A 640 -19.93 -7.37 17.02
CA HIS A 640 -20.68 -8.63 17.17
C HIS A 640 -19.79 -9.88 17.34
N GLY A 641 -18.47 -9.74 17.30
CA GLY A 641 -17.54 -10.86 17.57
C GLY A 641 -17.42 -11.16 19.07
N GLY A 642 -17.04 -12.39 19.44
CA GLY A 642 -16.94 -12.84 20.83
C GLY A 642 -16.08 -11.95 21.75
N ILE A 643 -15.05 -11.29 21.22
CA ILE A 643 -14.25 -10.29 21.95
C ILE A 643 -15.09 -9.04 22.29
N ALA A 644 -15.88 -8.52 21.35
CA ALA A 644 -16.73 -7.35 21.57
C ALA A 644 -17.86 -7.67 22.56
N LEU A 645 -18.50 -8.84 22.43
CA LEU A 645 -19.51 -9.34 23.37
C LEU A 645 -18.92 -9.47 24.78
N TYR A 646 -17.72 -10.05 24.94
CA TYR A 646 -17.05 -10.14 26.23
C TYR A 646 -16.75 -8.76 26.84
N ASN A 647 -16.21 -7.83 26.05
CA ASN A 647 -15.96 -6.45 26.49
C ASN A 647 -17.25 -5.73 26.92
N ARG A 648 -18.35 -5.90 26.17
CA ARG A 648 -19.68 -5.36 26.50
C ARG A 648 -20.18 -5.90 27.83
N ASP A 649 -20.14 -7.21 28.01
CA ASP A 649 -20.67 -7.87 29.21
C ASP A 649 -19.82 -7.53 30.44
N LEU A 650 -18.49 -7.47 30.29
CA LEU A 650 -17.57 -6.99 31.33
C LEU A 650 -17.87 -5.55 31.76
N LEU A 651 -18.01 -4.62 30.80
CA LEU A 651 -18.34 -3.22 31.09
C LEU A 651 -19.70 -3.09 31.78
N SER A 652 -20.69 -3.84 31.31
CA SER A 652 -22.05 -3.83 31.87
C SER A 652 -22.09 -4.37 33.30
N ALA A 653 -21.28 -5.40 33.59
CA ALA A 653 -21.10 -5.93 34.94
C ALA A 653 -20.36 -4.93 35.87
N ILE A 654 -19.32 -4.24 35.37
CA ILE A 654 -18.59 -3.21 36.14
C ILE A 654 -19.54 -2.06 36.52
N CYS A 655 -20.36 -1.55 35.59
CA CYS A 655 -21.35 -0.51 35.88
C CYS A 655 -22.36 -0.96 36.94
N ARG A 656 -22.90 -2.18 36.80
CA ARG A 656 -23.90 -2.73 37.73
C ARG A 656 -23.35 -3.00 39.14
N LEU A 657 -22.05 -3.28 39.27
CA LEU A 657 -21.37 -3.43 40.56
C LEU A 657 -21.12 -2.09 41.31
N LYS A 658 -21.27 -0.94 40.64
CA LYS A 658 -21.13 0.42 41.24
C LYS A 658 -19.83 0.67 42.03
N ILE A 659 -18.76 -0.07 41.72
CA ILE A 659 -17.43 0.04 42.37
C ILE A 659 -16.66 1.33 42.02
N ALA A 660 -17.21 2.17 41.14
CA ALA A 660 -16.64 3.41 40.66
C ALA A 660 -17.73 4.46 40.46
N SER A 661 -17.35 5.74 40.52
CA SER A 661 -18.29 6.86 40.29
C SER A 661 -18.64 7.07 38.81
N GLU A 662 -17.79 6.58 37.90
CA GLU A 662 -17.99 6.61 36.45
C GLU A 662 -17.11 5.52 35.80
N VAL A 663 -17.63 4.85 34.77
CA VAL A 663 -16.84 4.00 33.87
C VAL A 663 -16.68 4.74 32.55
N ILE A 664 -15.45 5.07 32.16
CA ILE A 664 -15.15 5.69 30.87
C ILE A 664 -14.58 4.61 29.95
N ALA A 665 -15.29 4.29 28.87
CA ALA A 665 -14.86 3.29 27.89
C ALA A 665 -14.56 3.94 26.53
N ILE A 666 -13.42 3.60 25.95
CA ILE A 666 -12.93 4.16 24.70
C ILE A 666 -12.74 3.01 23.69
N PRO A 667 -13.68 2.82 22.74
CA PRO A 667 -13.59 1.80 21.70
C PRO A 667 -12.64 2.21 20.57
N ARG A 668 -11.92 1.23 20.02
CA ARG A 668 -10.95 1.46 18.93
C ARG A 668 -11.62 1.40 17.55
N VAL A 669 -12.60 0.52 17.38
CA VAL A 669 -13.53 0.44 16.25
C VAL A 669 -14.95 0.26 16.79
N MET A 670 -15.95 0.51 15.94
CA MET A 670 -17.38 0.34 16.20
C MET A 670 -18.05 0.23 14.82
N PRO A 671 -18.12 -0.97 14.21
CA PRO A 671 -18.58 -1.16 12.84
C PRO A 671 -20.10 -0.98 12.67
N HIS A 672 -20.88 -1.15 13.73
CA HIS A 672 -22.34 -0.98 13.74
C HIS A 672 -22.77 0.12 14.71
N GLN A 673 -24.06 0.47 14.68
CA GLN A 673 -24.64 1.39 15.66
C GLN A 673 -24.58 0.78 17.07
N SER A 674 -24.33 1.61 18.09
CA SER A 674 -24.24 1.15 19.48
C SER A 674 -25.55 0.54 19.98
N GLU A 675 -25.47 -0.62 20.60
CA GLU A 675 -26.44 -1.14 21.56
C GLU A 675 -26.67 -0.12 22.70
N PRO A 676 -27.83 -0.16 23.40
CA PRO A 676 -28.10 0.70 24.55
C PRO A 676 -27.01 0.58 25.63
N LEU A 677 -26.51 1.72 26.10
CA LEU A 677 -25.45 1.77 27.10
C LEU A 677 -26.01 1.63 28.52
N PRO A 678 -25.36 0.89 29.43
CA PRO A 678 -25.76 0.78 30.83
C PRO A 678 -25.50 2.09 31.61
N ASP A 679 -26.32 2.34 32.63
CA ASP A 679 -26.19 3.51 33.51
C ASP A 679 -24.77 3.62 34.12
N GLY A 680 -24.19 4.82 34.05
CA GLY A 680 -22.84 5.10 34.56
C GLY A 680 -21.70 4.81 33.57
N LEU A 681 -21.99 4.43 32.33
CA LEU A 681 -20.99 4.26 31.26
C LEU A 681 -20.90 5.49 30.33
N THR A 682 -19.73 6.14 30.31
CA THR A 682 -19.37 7.17 29.33
C THR A 682 -18.60 6.52 28.17
N TYR A 683 -19.22 6.43 26.99
CA TYR A 683 -18.66 5.74 25.81
C TYR A 683 -18.12 6.72 24.75
N ILE A 684 -16.79 6.84 24.62
CA ILE A 684 -16.14 7.91 23.85
C ILE A 684 -15.89 7.49 22.39
N THR A 685 -16.91 7.63 21.55
CA THR A 685 -16.89 7.27 20.12
C THR A 685 -16.12 8.26 19.21
N THR A 686 -15.70 9.42 19.70
CA THR A 686 -14.85 10.37 18.94
C THR A 686 -13.45 9.82 18.61
N ALA A 687 -13.03 8.78 19.33
CA ALA A 687 -11.76 8.05 19.18
C ALA A 687 -11.70 7.08 17.99
N LEU A 688 -12.83 6.83 17.31
CA LEU A 688 -12.99 5.74 16.34
C LEU A 688 -12.12 5.86 15.09
N ASN A 689 -11.83 4.69 14.51
CA ASN A 689 -11.27 4.44 13.18
C ASN A 689 -9.87 5.02 12.86
N SER A 690 -9.34 6.02 13.59
CA SER A 690 -7.94 6.47 13.49
C SER A 690 -7.10 6.10 14.72
N LYS A 691 -5.97 5.40 14.54
CA LYS A 691 -5.06 5.04 15.64
C LYS A 691 -4.49 6.28 16.36
N VAL A 692 -4.33 7.39 15.64
CA VAL A 692 -3.87 8.67 16.21
C VAL A 692 -4.99 9.31 17.03
N LYS A 693 -6.22 9.36 16.52
CA LYS A 693 -7.39 9.82 17.31
C LYS A 693 -7.56 8.98 18.58
N TYR A 694 -7.40 7.66 18.49
CA TYR A 694 -7.52 6.77 19.64
C TYR A 694 -6.50 7.11 20.74
N VAL A 695 -5.20 7.14 20.41
CA VAL A 695 -4.16 7.53 21.39
C VAL A 695 -4.37 8.95 21.92
N PHE A 696 -4.76 9.89 21.06
CA PHE A 696 -5.07 11.26 21.47
C PHE A 696 -6.25 11.33 22.45
N HIS A 697 -7.39 10.71 22.15
CA HIS A 697 -8.56 10.71 23.04
C HIS A 697 -8.31 9.93 24.33
N VAL A 698 -7.51 8.86 24.32
CA VAL A 698 -7.07 8.18 25.54
C VAL A 698 -6.22 9.09 26.42
N LEU A 699 -5.21 9.77 25.85
CA LEU A 699 -4.37 10.72 26.58
C LEU A 699 -5.16 11.95 27.05
N LEU A 700 -6.07 12.47 26.22
CA LEU A 700 -6.94 13.60 26.57
C LEU A 700 -7.89 13.25 27.72
N THR A 701 -8.51 12.07 27.69
CA THR A 701 -9.31 11.56 28.81
C THR A 701 -8.48 11.45 30.09
N VAL A 702 -7.23 10.99 30.00
CA VAL A 702 -6.29 10.89 31.14
C VAL A 702 -5.82 12.26 31.65
N LEU A 703 -5.77 13.28 30.80
CA LEU A 703 -5.42 14.66 31.19
C LEU A 703 -6.61 15.39 31.81
N LEU A 704 -7.83 15.20 31.27
CA LEU A 704 -9.05 15.87 31.72
C LEU A 704 -9.68 15.20 32.96
N ASN A 705 -9.36 13.94 33.26
CA ASN A 705 -9.90 13.20 34.41
C ASN A 705 -8.78 12.76 35.34
N ARG A 706 -8.95 13.01 36.65
CA ARG A 706 -8.05 12.53 37.71
C ARG A 706 -8.74 11.45 38.55
N GLY A 707 -7.94 10.65 39.27
CA GLY A 707 -8.46 9.65 40.21
C GLY A 707 -8.99 8.38 39.55
N PHE A 708 -8.29 7.83 38.56
CA PHE A 708 -8.57 6.48 38.06
C PHE A 708 -8.16 5.43 39.09
N ARG A 709 -9.05 4.47 39.41
CA ARG A 709 -8.80 3.39 40.38
C ARG A 709 -8.63 2.01 39.73
N LEU A 710 -8.92 1.89 38.44
CA LEU A 710 -8.61 0.72 37.61
C LEU A 710 -8.49 1.15 36.14
N ILE A 711 -7.55 0.53 35.42
CA ILE A 711 -7.50 0.52 33.96
C ILE A 711 -7.89 -0.89 33.51
N VAL A 712 -8.85 -0.98 32.59
CA VAL A 712 -9.25 -2.22 31.93
C VAL A 712 -8.67 -2.18 30.51
N CYS A 713 -7.97 -3.25 30.11
CA CYS A 713 -7.37 -3.39 28.79
C CYS A 713 -7.99 -4.59 28.07
N GLY A 714 -9.01 -4.29 27.27
CA GLY A 714 -9.90 -5.27 26.65
C GLY A 714 -9.28 -6.20 25.60
N HIS A 715 -7.99 -6.03 25.31
CA HIS A 715 -7.24 -6.87 24.37
C HIS A 715 -5.72 -6.63 24.45
N MET A 716 -4.90 -7.68 24.37
CA MET A 716 -3.43 -7.61 24.48
C MET A 716 -2.75 -6.65 23.48
N ASN A 717 -3.29 -6.47 22.28
CA ASN A 717 -2.80 -5.46 21.31
C ASN A 717 -2.87 -3.99 21.84
N LEU A 718 -3.66 -3.71 22.87
CA LEU A 718 -3.78 -2.40 23.51
C LEU A 718 -2.86 -2.24 24.73
N LEU A 719 -2.22 -3.33 25.18
CA LEU A 719 -1.36 -3.36 26.38
C LEU A 719 -0.25 -2.29 26.41
N PRO A 720 0.46 -1.95 25.29
CA PRO A 720 1.47 -0.89 25.33
C PRO A 720 0.88 0.49 25.68
N LEU A 721 -0.34 0.79 25.22
CA LEU A 721 -1.05 2.02 25.57
C LEU A 721 -1.59 1.94 27.00
N ALA A 722 -2.15 0.81 27.42
CA ALA A 722 -2.66 0.64 28.78
C ALA A 722 -1.54 0.70 29.85
N ILE A 723 -0.35 0.20 29.55
CA ILE A 723 0.85 0.37 30.40
C ILE A 723 1.30 1.83 30.42
N MET A 724 1.27 2.56 29.29
CA MET A 724 1.56 3.99 29.29
C MET A 724 0.56 4.77 30.16
N VAL A 725 -0.74 4.48 30.05
CA VAL A 725 -1.77 5.06 30.92
C VAL A 725 -1.53 4.72 32.39
N LYS A 726 -1.20 3.46 32.72
CA LYS A 726 -0.82 3.06 34.09
C LYS A 726 0.39 3.83 34.62
N MET A 727 1.40 4.12 33.79
CA MET A 727 2.56 4.91 34.20
C MET A 727 2.24 6.41 34.40
N ILE A 728 1.10 6.91 33.89
CA ILE A 728 0.65 8.30 34.06
C ILE A 728 -0.33 8.42 35.23
N THR A 729 -1.24 7.45 35.42
CA THR A 729 -2.29 7.51 36.45
C THR A 729 -1.95 6.75 37.74
N HIS A 730 -0.90 5.93 37.71
CA HIS A 730 -0.52 4.94 38.75
C HIS A 730 -1.60 3.89 39.08
N ALA A 731 -2.72 3.88 38.37
CA ALA A 731 -3.83 2.95 38.61
C ALA A 731 -3.45 1.48 38.30
N PRO A 732 -4.01 0.49 39.02
CA PRO A 732 -3.83 -0.90 38.67
C PRO A 732 -4.37 -1.20 37.27
N LEU A 733 -3.69 -2.12 36.58
CA LEU A 733 -4.04 -2.55 35.22
C LEU A 733 -4.56 -3.99 35.23
N LEU A 734 -5.76 -4.15 34.69
CA LEU A 734 -6.39 -5.41 34.32
C LEU A 734 -6.23 -5.61 32.80
N LEU A 735 -5.87 -6.82 32.37
CA LEU A 735 -5.75 -7.20 30.96
C LEU A 735 -6.67 -8.40 30.65
N GLU A 736 -7.36 -8.37 29.52
CA GLU A 736 -8.09 -9.52 28.99
C GLU A 736 -7.31 -10.23 27.88
N ILE A 737 -7.35 -11.56 27.89
CA ILE A 737 -6.75 -12.44 26.88
C ILE A 737 -7.74 -13.49 26.37
N TYR A 738 -7.76 -13.68 25.04
CA TYR A 738 -8.58 -14.65 24.32
C TYR A 738 -7.68 -15.50 23.40
N GLY A 739 -8.24 -16.58 22.84
CA GLY A 739 -7.51 -17.75 22.30
C GLY A 739 -6.22 -17.49 21.50
N ILE A 740 -6.33 -17.38 20.17
CA ILE A 740 -5.19 -17.51 19.25
C ILE A 740 -4.10 -16.46 19.51
N GLU A 741 -4.46 -15.22 19.81
CA GLU A 741 -3.53 -14.15 20.14
C GLU A 741 -2.80 -14.36 21.48
N ALA A 742 -3.39 -15.10 22.42
CA ALA A 742 -2.76 -15.48 23.68
C ALA A 742 -1.92 -16.76 23.59
N TRP A 743 -2.06 -17.55 22.52
CA TRP A 743 -1.32 -18.80 22.33
C TRP A 743 -0.06 -18.62 21.47
N ASN A 744 -0.12 -17.75 20.46
CA ASN A 744 1.00 -17.53 19.56
C ASN A 744 2.12 -16.78 20.27
N GLN A 745 3.19 -17.50 20.67
CA GLN A 745 4.40 -16.90 21.26
C GLN A 745 4.91 -15.76 20.37
N PRO A 746 4.80 -14.49 20.81
CA PRO A 746 5.27 -13.38 20.01
C PRO A 746 6.79 -13.30 20.07
N ASN A 747 7.43 -13.07 18.93
CA ASN A 747 8.89 -12.88 18.81
C ASN A 747 9.39 -11.54 19.40
N MET A 748 8.79 -11.10 20.50
CA MET A 748 8.95 -9.79 21.14
C MET A 748 9.16 -9.96 22.64
N LEU A 749 10.41 -10.04 23.08
CA LEU A 749 10.81 -10.01 24.51
C LEU A 749 10.19 -8.81 25.26
N PHE A 750 9.95 -7.71 24.53
CA PHE A 750 9.23 -6.53 25.01
C PHE A 750 7.82 -6.83 25.56
N LEU A 751 7.03 -7.71 24.91
CA LEU A 751 5.67 -8.00 25.38
C LEU A 751 5.70 -8.79 26.70
N ARG A 752 6.61 -9.76 26.84
CA ARG A 752 6.88 -10.46 28.11
C ARG A 752 7.23 -9.47 29.24
N HIS A 753 7.99 -8.41 28.95
CA HIS A 753 8.30 -7.36 29.93
C HIS A 753 7.07 -6.49 30.28
N LEU A 754 6.21 -6.14 29.32
CA LEU A 754 4.97 -5.42 29.59
C LEU A 754 3.99 -6.25 30.43
N LEU A 755 3.86 -7.55 30.13
CA LEU A 755 2.97 -8.46 30.85
C LEU A 755 3.31 -8.59 32.33
N LYS A 756 4.60 -8.56 32.69
CA LYS A 756 5.05 -8.51 34.10
C LYS A 756 4.63 -7.26 34.88
N ARG A 757 4.13 -6.21 34.20
CA ARG A 757 3.64 -4.97 34.82
C ARG A 757 2.10 -4.92 34.97
N VAL A 758 1.39 -5.96 34.55
CA VAL A 758 -0.07 -6.09 34.73
C VAL A 758 -0.39 -6.55 36.17
N ASN A 759 -1.45 -6.04 36.79
CA ASN A 759 -1.86 -6.41 38.15
C ASN A 759 -2.73 -7.66 38.20
N CYS A 760 -3.60 -7.84 37.21
CA CYS A 760 -4.46 -9.01 37.04
C CYS A 760 -4.70 -9.27 35.54
N ILE A 761 -4.64 -10.53 35.12
CA ILE A 761 -5.03 -10.97 33.79
C ILE A 761 -6.31 -11.79 33.92
N ILE A 762 -7.32 -11.46 33.13
CA ILE A 762 -8.50 -12.30 32.96
C ILE A 762 -8.33 -13.14 31.68
N SER A 763 -8.53 -14.44 31.80
CA SER A 763 -8.58 -15.37 30.67
C SER A 763 -9.95 -16.04 30.59
N ILE A 764 -10.45 -16.24 29.36
CA ILE A 764 -11.76 -16.87 29.12
C ILE A 764 -11.80 -18.37 29.43
N SER A 765 -10.65 -19.04 29.50
CA SER A 765 -10.54 -20.50 29.74
C SER A 765 -9.21 -20.88 30.39
N GLU A 766 -9.20 -21.98 31.12
CA GLU A 766 -8.01 -22.62 31.68
C GLU A 766 -7.06 -23.13 30.57
N HIS A 767 -7.60 -23.59 29.44
CA HIS A 767 -6.83 -23.89 28.22
C HIS A 767 -6.07 -22.65 27.72
N THR A 768 -6.73 -21.48 27.66
CA THR A 768 -6.08 -20.23 27.23
C THR A 768 -5.06 -19.75 28.27
N LYS A 769 -5.40 -19.82 29.56
CA LYS A 769 -4.46 -19.55 30.67
C LYS A 769 -3.20 -20.42 30.58
N ARG A 770 -3.33 -21.73 30.36
CA ARG A 770 -2.19 -22.67 30.25
C ARG A 770 -1.26 -22.32 29.09
N ARG A 771 -1.81 -22.21 27.87
CA ARG A 771 -1.04 -21.88 26.67
C ARG A 771 -0.42 -20.48 26.71
N PHE A 772 -1.03 -19.56 27.46
CA PHE A 772 -0.44 -18.25 27.74
C PHE A 772 0.69 -18.33 28.78
N LEU A 773 0.58 -19.17 29.82
CA LEU A 773 1.63 -19.35 30.83
C LEU A 773 2.92 -19.95 30.25
N GLU A 774 2.80 -20.88 29.29
CA GLU A 774 3.92 -21.51 28.56
C GLU A 774 4.94 -20.51 28.01
N TRP A 775 4.49 -19.32 27.56
CA TRP A 775 5.38 -18.31 26.97
C TRP A 775 5.36 -16.94 27.64
N SER A 776 4.34 -16.55 28.42
CA SER A 776 4.22 -15.16 28.93
C SER A 776 5.24 -14.80 30.01
N GLY A 777 5.62 -15.76 30.86
CA GLY A 777 6.46 -15.52 32.04
C GLY A 777 5.75 -14.69 33.13
N VAL A 778 4.42 -14.75 33.18
CA VAL A 778 3.58 -14.19 34.25
C VAL A 778 3.37 -15.25 35.35
N ARG A 779 3.25 -14.82 36.61
CA ARG A 779 2.91 -15.74 37.72
C ARG A 779 1.44 -16.14 37.65
N GLU A 780 1.14 -17.43 37.81
CA GLU A 780 -0.21 -17.99 37.71
C GLU A 780 -1.21 -17.31 38.67
N GLU A 781 -0.77 -16.95 39.89
CA GLU A 781 -1.54 -16.20 40.90
C GLU A 781 -2.13 -14.84 40.44
N ASN A 782 -1.63 -14.31 39.32
CA ASN A 782 -2.10 -13.06 38.72
C ASN A 782 -3.05 -13.29 37.53
N ILE A 783 -3.31 -14.54 37.14
CA ILE A 783 -4.31 -14.88 36.11
C ILE A 783 -5.56 -15.43 36.80
N GLN A 784 -6.74 -14.96 36.41
CA GLN A 784 -8.03 -15.48 36.86
C GLN A 784 -8.82 -15.95 35.64
N VAL A 785 -9.43 -17.14 35.72
CA VAL A 785 -10.33 -17.64 34.67
C VAL A 785 -11.73 -17.08 34.92
N LEU A 786 -12.27 -16.35 33.94
CA LEU A 786 -13.63 -15.83 33.95
C LEU A 786 -14.25 -16.09 32.57
N PRO A 787 -14.99 -17.20 32.40
CA PRO A 787 -15.63 -17.53 31.14
C PRO A 787 -16.74 -16.55 30.78
N ASN A 788 -17.07 -16.45 29.48
CA ASN A 788 -18.11 -15.58 28.93
C ASN A 788 -19.47 -15.72 29.65
N ALA A 789 -20.24 -14.63 29.66
CA ALA A 789 -21.66 -14.66 29.98
C ALA A 789 -22.50 -15.02 28.74
N ILE A 790 -23.57 -15.80 28.90
CA ILE A 790 -24.59 -16.01 27.86
C ILE A 790 -25.85 -15.21 28.18
N ASN A 791 -26.38 -14.51 27.18
CA ASN A 791 -27.62 -13.75 27.30
C ASN A 791 -28.84 -14.60 26.90
N THR A 792 -29.51 -15.16 27.90
CA THR A 792 -30.68 -16.02 27.74
C THR A 792 -31.98 -15.29 27.36
N SER A 793 -31.98 -13.96 27.19
CA SER A 793 -33.12 -13.25 26.58
C SER A 793 -33.05 -13.17 25.06
N LEU A 794 -31.85 -13.36 24.48
CA LEU A 794 -31.64 -13.46 23.03
C LEU A 794 -31.66 -14.93 22.57
N TYR A 795 -30.96 -15.80 23.31
CA TYR A 795 -30.87 -17.22 23.03
C TYR A 795 -31.79 -18.01 23.96
N GLY A 796 -32.74 -18.73 23.36
CA GLY A 796 -33.80 -19.46 24.07
C GLY A 796 -34.47 -20.47 23.15
N ILE A 797 -35.10 -21.50 23.73
CA ILE A 797 -35.85 -22.53 22.98
C ILE A 797 -36.93 -21.88 22.12
N GLY A 798 -37.05 -22.30 20.86
CA GLY A 798 -38.09 -21.87 19.94
C GLY A 798 -38.25 -22.84 18.76
N PRO A 799 -39.33 -22.72 17.97
CA PRO A 799 -39.55 -23.54 16.79
C PRO A 799 -38.52 -23.25 15.70
N LYS A 800 -38.31 -24.20 14.77
CA LYS A 800 -37.53 -23.95 13.55
C LYS A 800 -38.23 -22.89 12.70
N ASN A 801 -37.54 -21.80 12.33
CA ASN A 801 -38.13 -20.72 11.51
C ASN A 801 -38.50 -21.26 10.11
N PRO A 802 -39.79 -21.24 9.69
CA PRO A 802 -40.20 -21.82 8.41
C PRO A 802 -39.54 -21.16 7.18
N ALA A 803 -39.37 -19.84 7.19
CA ALA A 803 -38.78 -19.12 6.07
C ALA A 803 -37.30 -19.47 5.88
N LEU A 804 -36.57 -19.74 6.97
CA LEU A 804 -35.19 -20.24 6.89
C LEU A 804 -35.13 -21.72 6.49
N LEU A 805 -36.10 -22.55 6.89
CA LEU A 805 -36.21 -23.93 6.40
C LEU A 805 -36.42 -23.99 4.88
N ASP A 806 -37.17 -23.03 4.32
CA ASP A 806 -37.34 -22.87 2.87
C ASP A 806 -36.07 -22.32 2.20
N ARG A 807 -35.53 -21.20 2.72
CA ARG A 807 -34.30 -20.53 2.21
C ARG A 807 -33.11 -21.48 2.04
N TYR A 808 -33.01 -22.49 2.90
CA TYR A 808 -31.89 -23.44 2.93
C TYR A 808 -32.26 -24.88 2.51
N GLY A 809 -33.51 -25.14 2.08
CA GLY A 809 -33.93 -26.48 1.65
C GLY A 809 -33.85 -27.55 2.76
N LEU A 810 -34.16 -27.16 4.01
CA LEU A 810 -34.01 -27.99 5.22
C LEU A 810 -35.33 -28.60 5.72
N ARG A 811 -36.47 -28.36 5.04
CA ARG A 811 -37.75 -29.00 5.41
C ARG A 811 -37.62 -30.52 5.40
N GLY A 812 -38.01 -31.16 6.50
CA GLY A 812 -37.92 -32.62 6.68
C GLY A 812 -36.50 -33.18 6.82
N LYS A 813 -35.46 -32.34 6.80
CA LYS A 813 -34.06 -32.77 6.99
C LYS A 813 -33.67 -32.78 8.47
N THR A 814 -32.78 -33.71 8.81
CA THR A 814 -32.09 -33.75 10.10
C THR A 814 -30.83 -32.90 10.01
N VAL A 815 -30.75 -31.82 10.79
CA VAL A 815 -29.76 -30.75 10.57
C VAL A 815 -28.61 -30.84 11.59
N LEU A 816 -27.41 -31.11 11.11
CA LEU A 816 -26.17 -30.78 11.82
C LEU A 816 -25.81 -29.32 11.55
N MET A 817 -25.22 -28.62 12.51
CA MET A 817 -24.79 -27.23 12.33
C MET A 817 -23.40 -26.96 12.92
N THR A 818 -22.60 -26.17 12.21
CA THR A 818 -21.41 -25.50 12.74
C THR A 818 -21.49 -24.02 12.38
N LEU A 819 -21.05 -23.13 13.28
CA LEU A 819 -21.06 -21.68 13.08
C LEU A 819 -19.67 -21.09 13.30
N GLY A 820 -19.12 -20.41 12.30
CA GLY A 820 -17.84 -19.72 12.41
C GLY A 820 -17.31 -19.21 11.07
N ARG A 821 -16.39 -18.22 11.12
CA ARG A 821 -15.70 -17.71 9.92
C ARG A 821 -14.98 -18.84 9.16
N LEU A 822 -15.11 -18.84 7.83
CA LEU A 822 -14.48 -19.81 6.92
C LEU A 822 -13.16 -19.23 6.39
N VAL A 823 -12.17 -19.05 7.26
CA VAL A 823 -10.86 -18.50 6.88
C VAL A 823 -9.82 -19.63 6.90
N SER A 824 -8.90 -19.61 5.93
CA SER A 824 -7.85 -20.62 5.73
C SER A 824 -6.99 -20.86 6.97
N GLU A 825 -6.68 -19.82 7.73
CA GLU A 825 -5.92 -19.91 8.99
C GLU A 825 -6.79 -20.37 10.19
N GLU A 826 -8.10 -20.48 9.99
CA GLU A 826 -9.10 -20.89 10.99
C GLU A 826 -9.72 -22.27 10.70
N GLY A 827 -9.09 -23.08 9.83
CA GLY A 827 -9.50 -24.45 9.49
C GLY A 827 -9.54 -25.43 10.67
N TYR A 828 -8.98 -25.07 11.83
CA TYR A 828 -9.03 -25.87 13.07
C TYR A 828 -10.45 -26.11 13.62
N LYS A 829 -11.51 -25.53 13.04
CA LYS A 829 -12.88 -25.52 13.61
C LYS A 829 -13.67 -26.82 13.39
N GLY A 830 -13.13 -27.84 12.74
CA GLY A 830 -13.83 -29.11 12.57
C GLY A 830 -14.75 -29.21 11.34
N PHE A 831 -14.78 -28.20 10.45
CA PHE A 831 -15.60 -28.24 9.23
C PHE A 831 -15.18 -29.39 8.31
N ASP A 832 -13.88 -29.62 8.21
CA ASP A 832 -13.28 -30.72 7.44
C ASP A 832 -13.74 -32.08 7.95
N GLU A 833 -13.65 -32.27 9.27
CA GLU A 833 -13.94 -33.49 9.99
C GLU A 833 -15.42 -33.89 9.89
N ILE A 834 -16.35 -32.91 9.88
CA ILE A 834 -17.78 -33.17 9.68
C ILE A 834 -18.11 -33.49 8.23
N ILE A 835 -17.46 -32.83 7.26
CA ILE A 835 -17.58 -33.20 5.84
C ILE A 835 -17.03 -34.62 5.61
N ASP A 836 -15.94 -35.02 6.26
CA ASP A 836 -15.35 -36.36 6.11
C ASP A 836 -16.23 -37.50 6.61
N ILE A 837 -17.11 -37.29 7.61
CA ILE A 837 -18.05 -38.32 8.11
C ILE A 837 -19.42 -38.29 7.44
N LEU A 838 -19.76 -37.21 6.71
CA LEU A 838 -21.08 -37.02 6.11
C LEU A 838 -21.49 -38.14 5.11
N PRO A 839 -20.58 -38.75 4.31
CA PRO A 839 -20.92 -39.91 3.47
C PRO A 839 -21.35 -41.16 4.27
N GLU A 840 -20.92 -41.29 5.52
CA GLU A 840 -21.32 -42.41 6.38
C GLU A 840 -22.57 -42.09 7.19
N LEU A 841 -22.65 -40.90 7.78
CA LEU A 841 -23.86 -40.44 8.47
C LEU A 841 -25.08 -40.47 7.55
N SER A 842 -24.92 -40.18 6.26
CA SER A 842 -26.03 -40.24 5.29
C SER A 842 -26.50 -41.65 4.94
N LYS A 843 -25.76 -42.71 5.29
CA LYS A 843 -26.24 -44.10 5.17
C LYS A 843 -27.14 -44.49 6.33
N GLU A 844 -26.89 -43.93 7.50
CA GLU A 844 -27.66 -44.16 8.74
C GLU A 844 -28.85 -43.19 8.86
N ILE A 845 -28.72 -41.98 8.30
CA ILE A 845 -29.75 -40.92 8.29
C ILE A 845 -29.83 -40.32 6.86
N PRO A 846 -30.64 -40.91 5.95
CA PRO A 846 -30.68 -40.50 4.54
C PRO A 846 -31.08 -39.03 4.29
N ASN A 847 -31.88 -38.46 5.19
CA ASN A 847 -32.36 -37.08 5.15
C ASN A 847 -31.45 -36.09 5.91
N ILE A 848 -30.21 -36.45 6.22
CA ILE A 848 -29.27 -35.56 6.91
C ILE A 848 -28.84 -34.38 6.03
N ALA A 849 -28.64 -33.21 6.65
CA ALA A 849 -27.93 -32.07 6.06
C ALA A 849 -26.97 -31.45 7.07
N TYR A 850 -25.90 -30.85 6.57
CA TYR A 850 -24.90 -30.12 7.34
C TYR A 850 -24.94 -28.64 6.99
N LEU A 851 -25.45 -27.83 7.91
CA LEU A 851 -25.58 -26.38 7.78
C LEU A 851 -24.31 -25.69 8.29
N ILE A 852 -23.51 -25.16 7.36
CA ILE A 852 -22.33 -24.35 7.64
C ILE A 852 -22.75 -22.88 7.66
N VAL A 853 -22.65 -22.24 8.82
CA VAL A 853 -23.04 -20.83 9.02
C VAL A 853 -21.78 -19.97 9.18
N GLY A 854 -21.56 -19.08 8.22
CA GLY A 854 -20.33 -18.29 8.08
C GLY A 854 -19.86 -18.19 6.63
N ASP A 855 -18.88 -17.33 6.39
CA ASP A 855 -18.27 -17.14 5.07
C ASP A 855 -16.76 -16.80 5.20
N GLY A 856 -16.04 -16.79 4.08
CA GLY A 856 -14.62 -16.44 4.00
C GLY A 856 -13.83 -17.17 2.90
N SER A 857 -12.50 -17.01 2.90
CA SER A 857 -11.58 -17.53 1.87
C SER A 857 -11.61 -19.05 1.69
N ASP A 858 -11.91 -19.78 2.76
CA ASP A 858 -11.82 -21.24 2.80
C ASP A 858 -13.09 -21.95 2.28
N ARG A 859 -14.18 -21.19 2.11
CA ARG A 859 -15.49 -21.70 1.67
C ARG A 859 -15.39 -22.57 0.42
N ARG A 860 -14.67 -22.12 -0.61
CA ARG A 860 -14.52 -22.85 -1.88
C ARG A 860 -13.79 -24.18 -1.72
N ARG A 861 -12.87 -24.31 -0.76
CA ARG A 861 -12.18 -25.57 -0.45
C ARG A 861 -13.15 -26.57 0.19
N LEU A 862 -14.00 -26.12 1.10
CA LEU A 862 -15.03 -26.93 1.74
C LEU A 862 -16.13 -27.36 0.73
N GLU A 863 -16.54 -26.47 -0.18
CA GLU A 863 -17.44 -26.79 -1.30
C GLU A 863 -16.85 -27.86 -2.24
N GLU A 864 -15.56 -27.76 -2.58
CA GLU A 864 -14.87 -28.76 -3.41
C GLU A 864 -14.67 -30.09 -2.67
N LYS A 865 -14.41 -30.06 -1.35
CA LYS A 865 -14.31 -31.27 -0.52
C LYS A 865 -15.64 -32.02 -0.44
N ALA A 866 -16.75 -31.30 -0.24
CA ALA A 866 -18.09 -31.88 -0.23
C ALA A 866 -18.42 -32.59 -1.56
N ARG A 867 -18.07 -31.98 -2.70
CA ARG A 867 -18.20 -32.58 -4.04
C ARG A 867 -17.29 -33.79 -4.25
N THR A 868 -16.03 -33.71 -3.81
CA THR A 868 -15.06 -34.81 -3.90
C THR A 868 -15.54 -36.06 -3.15
N LEU A 869 -16.34 -35.88 -2.10
CA LEU A 869 -16.93 -36.96 -1.30
C LEU A 869 -18.38 -37.31 -1.70
N GLY A 870 -18.96 -36.69 -2.73
CA GLY A 870 -20.34 -36.94 -3.19
C GLY A 870 -21.40 -36.57 -2.16
N THR A 871 -21.28 -35.40 -1.53
CA THR A 871 -22.16 -34.91 -0.45
C THR A 871 -22.60 -33.45 -0.62
N GLU A 872 -22.41 -32.87 -1.80
CA GLU A 872 -22.79 -31.50 -2.14
C GLU A 872 -24.32 -31.25 -2.05
N ASP A 873 -25.16 -32.28 -2.09
CA ASP A 873 -26.61 -32.19 -1.84
C ASP A 873 -26.98 -32.09 -0.34
N LYS A 874 -26.00 -32.38 0.53
CA LYS A 874 -26.15 -32.46 2.00
C LYS A 874 -25.48 -31.30 2.72
N VAL A 875 -24.40 -30.72 2.18
CA VAL A 875 -23.75 -29.54 2.76
C VAL A 875 -24.44 -28.26 2.28
N VAL A 876 -24.88 -27.42 3.21
CA VAL A 876 -25.56 -26.15 2.93
C VAL A 876 -24.78 -24.99 3.55
N PHE A 877 -24.24 -24.11 2.70
CA PHE A 877 -23.52 -22.91 3.12
C PHE A 877 -24.48 -21.74 3.24
N ALA A 878 -24.80 -21.33 4.47
CA ALA A 878 -25.68 -20.18 4.73
C ALA A 878 -25.03 -18.83 4.38
N GLY A 879 -23.69 -18.77 4.34
CA GLY A 879 -22.93 -17.53 4.19
C GLY A 879 -22.93 -16.69 5.47
N TYR A 880 -22.72 -15.38 5.32
CA TYR A 880 -22.84 -14.42 6.41
C TYR A 880 -24.31 -14.20 6.82
N ILE A 881 -24.57 -14.18 8.13
CA ILE A 881 -25.88 -13.90 8.73
C ILE A 881 -25.76 -12.75 9.73
N SER A 882 -26.86 -12.04 10.02
CA SER A 882 -26.89 -11.03 11.09
C SER A 882 -27.11 -11.67 12.46
N GLU A 883 -26.64 -11.01 13.53
CA GLU A 883 -26.91 -11.44 14.91
C GLU A 883 -28.42 -11.57 15.21
N SER A 884 -29.26 -10.77 14.56
CA SER A 884 -30.74 -10.87 14.67
C SER A 884 -31.32 -12.18 14.12
N GLU A 885 -30.70 -12.80 13.11
CA GLU A 885 -31.11 -14.10 12.60
C GLU A 885 -30.43 -15.28 13.33
N LYS A 886 -29.40 -15.01 14.15
CA LYS A 886 -28.47 -16.04 14.66
C LYS A 886 -29.10 -17.04 15.63
N ALA A 887 -29.95 -16.57 16.55
CA ALA A 887 -30.73 -17.45 17.43
C ALA A 887 -31.69 -18.34 16.64
N ASP A 888 -32.27 -17.84 15.55
CA ASP A 888 -33.12 -18.62 14.66
C ASP A 888 -32.34 -19.64 13.82
N HIS A 889 -31.12 -19.32 13.40
CA HIS A 889 -30.23 -20.29 12.74
C HIS A 889 -29.85 -21.44 13.69
N TYR A 890 -29.51 -21.16 14.96
CA TYR A 890 -29.30 -22.23 15.95
C TYR A 890 -30.55 -23.11 16.12
N ARG A 891 -31.77 -22.53 16.12
CA ARG A 891 -33.02 -23.29 16.20
C ARG A 891 -33.25 -24.22 15.00
N LEU A 892 -32.63 -23.98 13.83
CA LEU A 892 -32.69 -24.90 12.68
C LEU A 892 -31.98 -26.23 12.95
N ALA A 893 -30.92 -26.21 13.76
CA ALA A 893 -30.12 -27.38 14.08
C ALA A 893 -30.91 -28.42 14.88
N ASP A 894 -30.56 -29.69 14.69
CA ASP A 894 -30.94 -30.80 15.57
C ASP A 894 -29.78 -31.17 16.51
N VAL A 895 -28.54 -31.01 16.06
CA VAL A 895 -27.32 -30.98 16.89
C VAL A 895 -26.39 -29.89 16.38
N TYR A 896 -25.74 -29.16 17.29
CA TYR A 896 -24.59 -28.32 16.96
C TYR A 896 -23.30 -29.12 17.17
N VAL A 897 -22.50 -29.27 16.10
CA VAL A 897 -21.29 -30.11 16.10
C VAL A 897 -20.12 -29.24 15.71
N MET A 898 -19.07 -29.18 16.55
CA MET A 898 -17.83 -28.49 16.21
C MET A 898 -16.65 -29.24 16.84
N PRO A 899 -16.05 -30.23 16.14
CA PRO A 899 -14.93 -31.02 16.63
C PRO A 899 -13.62 -30.26 16.37
N SER A 900 -13.43 -29.14 17.06
CA SER A 900 -12.28 -28.25 16.83
C SER A 900 -10.94 -28.79 17.38
N GLN A 901 -9.83 -28.35 16.80
CA GLN A 901 -8.46 -28.67 17.22
C GLN A 901 -7.73 -27.46 17.84
N GLY A 902 -8.45 -26.38 18.18
CA GLY A 902 -7.87 -25.07 18.46
C GLY A 902 -8.86 -23.95 18.73
N GLU A 903 -10.00 -24.22 19.37
CA GLU A 903 -10.93 -23.20 19.84
C GLU A 903 -10.55 -22.65 21.23
N GLY A 904 -10.68 -21.33 21.41
CA GLY A 904 -10.32 -20.60 22.63
C GLY A 904 -11.19 -20.92 23.83
N PHE A 905 -12.50 -21.03 23.58
CA PHE A 905 -13.52 -21.40 24.57
C PHE A 905 -14.81 -21.88 23.88
N GLY A 906 -15.16 -21.33 22.72
CA GLY A 906 -16.32 -21.74 21.95
C GLY A 906 -17.62 -21.12 22.46
N PHE A 907 -17.75 -19.79 22.38
CA PHE A 907 -18.97 -19.09 22.80
C PHE A 907 -20.25 -19.64 22.13
N VAL A 908 -20.10 -20.09 20.88
CA VAL A 908 -21.11 -20.77 20.06
C VAL A 908 -21.78 -21.98 20.73
N TYR A 909 -21.08 -22.72 21.60
CA TYR A 909 -21.70 -23.83 22.34
C TYR A 909 -22.70 -23.31 23.38
N LEU A 910 -22.42 -22.17 24.03
CA LEU A 910 -23.35 -21.57 24.99
C LEU A 910 -24.60 -21.03 24.29
N GLU A 911 -24.44 -20.42 23.12
CA GLU A 911 -25.55 -19.94 22.27
C GLU A 911 -26.43 -21.11 21.82
N ALA A 912 -25.84 -22.20 21.32
CA ALA A 912 -26.56 -23.41 20.92
C ALA A 912 -27.30 -24.08 22.10
N MET A 913 -26.64 -24.25 23.24
CA MET A 913 -27.25 -24.83 24.45
C MET A 913 -28.37 -23.94 25.02
N ALA A 914 -28.26 -22.61 24.92
CA ALA A 914 -29.34 -21.68 25.32
C ALA A 914 -30.55 -21.77 24.38
N CYS A 915 -30.35 -22.05 23.09
CA CYS A 915 -31.42 -22.45 22.17
C CYS A 915 -31.96 -23.87 22.40
N GLY A 916 -31.42 -24.62 23.39
CA GLY A 916 -31.82 -25.98 23.74
C GLY A 916 -31.28 -27.05 22.78
N ILE A 917 -30.27 -26.74 21.98
CA ILE A 917 -29.69 -27.67 21.01
C ILE A 917 -28.60 -28.52 21.69
N PRO A 918 -28.64 -29.86 21.60
CA PRO A 918 -27.53 -30.71 22.02
C PRO A 918 -26.25 -30.35 21.28
N VAL A 919 -25.13 -30.29 22.00
CA VAL A 919 -23.83 -29.91 21.44
C VAL A 919 -22.81 -31.05 21.50
N VAL A 920 -21.95 -31.10 20.48
CA VAL A 920 -20.75 -31.95 20.43
C VAL A 920 -19.53 -31.03 20.30
N ALA A 921 -18.64 -31.12 21.28
CA ALA A 921 -17.51 -30.22 21.50
C ALA A 921 -16.18 -30.99 21.55
N SER A 922 -15.06 -30.31 21.25
CA SER A 922 -13.73 -30.92 21.33
C SER A 922 -13.33 -31.26 22.77
N SER A 923 -12.70 -32.44 22.93
CA SER A 923 -12.00 -32.86 24.14
C SER A 923 -10.57 -32.30 24.26
N CYS A 924 -10.03 -31.68 23.19
CA CYS A 924 -8.62 -31.29 23.10
C CYS A 924 -8.36 -29.79 23.28
N ASP A 925 -9.38 -28.93 23.17
CA ASP A 925 -9.23 -27.48 23.26
C ASP A 925 -10.18 -26.81 24.30
N GLY A 926 -10.31 -25.48 24.25
CA GLY A 926 -11.13 -24.72 25.21
C GLY A 926 -12.63 -25.05 25.15
N SER A 927 -13.12 -25.69 24.08
CA SER A 927 -14.50 -26.17 23.94
C SER A 927 -14.94 -27.08 25.09
N LYS A 928 -13.98 -27.85 25.63
CA LYS A 928 -14.18 -28.75 26.76
C LYS A 928 -14.71 -28.03 28.00
N GLU A 929 -14.33 -26.77 28.18
CA GLU A 929 -14.73 -25.94 29.33
C GLU A 929 -16.12 -25.30 29.14
N ALA A 930 -16.48 -24.91 27.92
CA ALA A 930 -17.83 -24.41 27.62
C ALA A 930 -18.91 -25.47 27.86
N VAL A 931 -18.61 -26.76 27.64
CA VAL A 931 -19.50 -27.89 28.00
C VAL A 931 -19.23 -28.46 29.40
N MET A 932 -18.42 -27.78 30.22
CA MET A 932 -18.03 -28.15 31.59
C MET A 932 -17.56 -29.61 31.75
N ASP A 933 -16.52 -29.99 31.00
CA ASP A 933 -15.93 -31.34 31.00
C ASP A 933 -16.92 -32.46 30.62
N GLY A 934 -17.86 -32.14 29.73
CA GLY A 934 -18.86 -33.09 29.23
C GLY A 934 -20.15 -33.15 30.04
N LYS A 935 -20.38 -32.21 30.97
CA LYS A 935 -21.58 -32.15 31.81
C LYS A 935 -22.77 -31.46 31.13
N LEU A 936 -22.54 -30.57 30.16
CA LEU A 936 -23.59 -29.84 29.45
C LEU A 936 -23.80 -30.30 27.99
N GLY A 937 -22.81 -30.98 27.43
CA GLY A 937 -22.80 -31.47 26.04
C GLY A 937 -21.77 -32.59 25.89
N LEU A 938 -21.76 -33.27 24.75
CA LEU A 938 -20.85 -34.40 24.54
C LEU A 938 -19.46 -33.92 24.13
N LEU A 939 -18.42 -34.63 24.59
CA LEU A 939 -17.04 -34.43 24.19
C LEU A 939 -16.62 -35.44 23.12
N VAL A 940 -15.68 -35.05 22.26
CA VAL A 940 -15.07 -35.94 21.29
C VAL A 940 -13.59 -35.65 21.02
N ASN A 941 -12.78 -36.66 20.71
CA ASN A 941 -11.48 -36.49 20.09
C ASN A 941 -11.64 -36.00 18.63
N PRO A 942 -11.22 -34.77 18.27
CA PRO A 942 -11.36 -34.25 16.91
C PRO A 942 -10.48 -34.98 15.88
N ARG A 943 -9.59 -35.89 16.31
CA ARG A 943 -8.74 -36.70 15.43
C ARG A 943 -9.25 -38.12 15.24
N ASP A 944 -10.33 -38.53 15.93
CA ASP A 944 -10.94 -39.84 15.74
C ASP A 944 -12.25 -39.71 14.94
N ARG A 945 -12.17 -40.04 13.65
CA ARG A 945 -13.28 -39.97 12.70
C ARG A 945 -14.46 -40.86 13.10
N GLN A 946 -14.23 -41.96 13.80
CA GLN A 946 -15.28 -42.86 14.29
C GLN A 946 -15.92 -42.30 15.56
N GLU A 947 -15.13 -41.76 16.49
CA GLU A 947 -15.63 -41.13 17.71
C GLU A 947 -16.54 -39.92 17.41
N ILE A 948 -16.21 -39.10 16.40
CA ILE A 948 -17.05 -37.96 15.94
C ILE A 948 -18.37 -38.46 15.36
N LYS A 949 -18.33 -39.50 14.53
CA LYS A 949 -19.53 -40.13 13.97
C LYS A 949 -20.45 -40.66 15.07
N GLU A 950 -19.94 -41.51 15.97
CA GLU A 950 -20.72 -42.11 17.06
C GLU A 950 -21.26 -41.06 18.04
N THR A 951 -20.44 -40.06 18.39
CA THR A 951 -20.84 -38.98 19.30
C THR A 951 -21.91 -38.07 18.68
N THR A 952 -21.83 -37.80 17.38
CA THR A 952 -22.88 -37.06 16.63
C THR A 952 -24.19 -37.85 16.59
N LEU A 953 -24.13 -39.15 16.30
CA LEU A 953 -25.30 -40.06 16.31
C LEU A 953 -25.91 -40.21 17.72
N LYS A 954 -25.11 -40.10 18.78
CA LYS A 954 -25.56 -40.07 20.18
C LYS A 954 -26.21 -38.72 20.54
N ALA A 955 -25.62 -37.60 20.12
CA ALA A 955 -26.20 -36.27 20.32
C ALA A 955 -27.56 -36.11 19.60
N LEU A 956 -27.71 -36.69 18.40
CA LEU A 956 -28.97 -36.69 17.65
C LEU A 956 -30.12 -37.44 18.35
N LYS A 957 -29.80 -38.27 19.35
CA LYS A 957 -30.76 -39.00 20.20
C LYS A 957 -30.98 -38.30 21.55
N THR A 958 -30.27 -37.20 21.84
CA THR A 958 -30.43 -36.43 23.07
C THR A 958 -31.62 -35.46 22.92
N PRO A 959 -32.56 -35.42 23.88
CA PRO A 959 -33.67 -34.47 23.85
C PRO A 959 -33.20 -33.01 23.83
N LYS A 960 -33.90 -32.15 23.07
CA LYS A 960 -33.63 -30.71 23.05
C LYS A 960 -34.10 -30.04 24.34
N ALA A 961 -33.15 -29.58 25.15
CA ALA A 961 -33.38 -28.88 26.42
C ALA A 961 -32.19 -27.96 26.74
N VAL A 962 -32.44 -26.91 27.52
CA VAL A 962 -31.36 -26.07 28.08
C VAL A 962 -30.77 -26.79 29.31
N PRO A 963 -29.46 -27.10 29.34
CA PRO A 963 -28.86 -27.76 30.50
C PRO A 963 -28.90 -26.86 31.75
N GLU A 964 -29.30 -27.39 32.91
CA GLU A 964 -29.39 -26.59 34.15
C GLU A 964 -28.07 -25.90 34.51
N GLY A 965 -26.95 -26.62 34.34
CA GLY A 965 -25.60 -26.08 34.58
C GLY A 965 -25.21 -24.90 33.68
N LEU A 966 -25.93 -24.64 32.58
CA LEU A 966 -25.74 -23.44 31.75
C LEU A 966 -25.99 -22.15 32.56
N ARG A 967 -26.76 -22.23 33.67
CA ARG A 967 -26.93 -21.14 34.64
C ARG A 967 -25.59 -20.61 35.18
N TYR A 968 -24.53 -21.43 35.23
CA TYR A 968 -23.18 -20.98 35.59
C TYR A 968 -22.69 -19.85 34.65
N PHE A 969 -23.04 -19.89 33.37
CA PHE A 969 -22.69 -18.86 32.40
C PHE A 969 -23.71 -17.70 32.33
N SER A 970 -24.74 -17.67 33.19
CA SER A 970 -25.67 -16.54 33.25
C SER A 970 -24.95 -15.23 33.62
N PHE A 971 -25.45 -14.10 33.12
CA PHE A 971 -24.90 -12.77 33.38
C PHE A 971 -24.83 -12.42 34.88
N GLU A 972 -25.81 -12.85 35.68
CA GLU A 972 -25.79 -12.69 37.15
C GLU A 972 -24.64 -13.49 37.79
N SER A 973 -24.39 -14.72 37.34
CA SER A 973 -23.28 -15.55 37.84
C SER A 973 -21.91 -15.02 37.36
N PHE A 974 -21.86 -14.38 36.20
CA PHE A 974 -20.68 -13.65 35.71
C PHE A 974 -20.36 -12.45 36.61
N ILE A 975 -21.35 -11.62 36.97
CA ILE A 975 -21.20 -10.50 37.92
C ILE A 975 -20.63 -11.01 39.27
N GLN A 976 -21.21 -12.08 39.82
CA GLN A 976 -20.77 -12.67 41.10
C GLN A 976 -19.33 -13.20 41.06
N ARG A 977 -18.86 -13.72 39.92
CA ARG A 977 -17.45 -14.11 39.75
C ARG A 977 -16.52 -12.91 39.52
N LEU A 978 -17.00 -11.85 38.89
CA LEU A 978 -16.20 -10.67 38.54
C LEU A 978 -15.88 -9.79 39.76
N GLU A 979 -16.84 -9.58 40.66
CA GLU A 979 -16.70 -8.74 41.85
C GLU A 979 -15.43 -9.02 42.70
N PRO A 980 -15.11 -10.28 43.10
CA PRO A 980 -13.90 -10.56 43.87
C PRO A 980 -12.62 -10.35 43.04
N VAL A 981 -12.65 -10.53 41.72
CA VAL A 981 -11.49 -10.28 40.83
C VAL A 981 -11.19 -8.79 40.78
N LEU A 982 -12.20 -7.94 40.57
CA LEU A 982 -12.04 -6.48 40.57
C LEU A 982 -11.61 -5.96 41.94
N SER A 983 -12.28 -6.41 43.01
CA SER A 983 -11.94 -6.04 44.40
C SER A 983 -10.49 -6.39 44.76
N ARG A 984 -10.02 -7.59 44.39
CA ARG A 984 -8.63 -8.02 44.62
C ARG A 984 -7.64 -7.23 43.78
N THR A 985 -7.99 -6.90 42.52
CA THR A 985 -7.13 -6.12 41.62
C THR A 985 -6.96 -4.67 42.09
N ILE A 986 -8.04 -4.05 42.56
CA ILE A 986 -8.03 -2.68 43.10
C ILE A 986 -7.25 -2.63 44.43
N ARG A 987 -7.40 -3.63 45.32
CA ARG A 987 -6.58 -3.73 46.54
C ARG A 987 -5.09 -3.91 46.23
N LYS A 988 -4.72 -4.95 45.46
CA LYS A 988 -3.34 -5.16 44.95
C LYS A 988 -2.76 -3.91 44.28
N GLY A 989 -3.59 -3.05 43.67
CA GLY A 989 -3.17 -1.76 43.12
C GLY A 989 -2.68 -0.75 44.15
N ASN A 990 -3.40 -0.58 45.25
CA ASN A 990 -3.06 0.38 46.31
C ASN A 990 -1.91 -0.14 47.19
N ASP A 991 -1.91 -1.44 47.49
CA ASP A 991 -0.93 -2.07 48.38
C ASP A 991 0.50 -2.01 47.79
N ASN A 992 0.63 -2.12 46.46
CA ASN A 992 1.90 -1.90 45.73
C ASN A 992 2.36 -0.42 45.72
N GLY A 993 1.63 0.49 46.37
CA GLY A 993 2.05 1.86 46.66
C GLY A 993 2.35 2.12 48.14
N GLN A 994 2.24 1.11 49.03
CA GLN A 994 2.36 1.28 50.48
C GLN A 994 3.09 0.13 51.22
N GLN A 995 4.28 -0.26 50.76
CA GLN A 995 5.40 -0.65 51.63
C GLN A 995 6.73 -0.49 50.86
N PRO A 996 7.87 -0.25 51.55
CA PRO A 996 9.03 0.45 50.99
C PRO A 996 9.92 -0.37 50.05
#